data_AF-A0A936GLE1-F1
#
_entry.id   AF-A0A936GLE1-F1
#
_cell.length_a   1.000
_cell.length_b   1.000
_cell.length_c   1.000
_cell.angle_alpha   90.00
_cell.angle_beta   90.00
_cell.angle_gamma   90.00
#
_symmetry.space_group_name_H-M   'P 1'
#
loop_
_entity.id
_entity.type
_entity.pdbx_description
1 polymer ?
#
loop_
_entity_poly.entity_id
_entity_poly.type
_entity_poly.pdbx_seq_one_letter_code
_entity_poly.pdbx_strand_id
1 'polypeptide(L)'
;MEKPKWLKGLFVVIVFMAITVAALWLSGAMFYILNKANPLGKTNLWTWLEYWQSYQYEPAIAKKLKTSIFIAFTACYGVFIAATVAALRDTPFLHGNARFATEGEIEKAGLFAKEGIIVGKFKNRFMLFDGLQFALLAAPTRSGKGVGIVIPNLLSYPESVVVIDVKQENFMITSKYRAQHGQECYLHNPFATDGQTHRYNPLSYVSDIPRIRILDIIGIAHIFYPGYGKDKFFDESARNLFLGLALYLFETPDMPRTIGELLRQGSGKGQPVKEYLQTLIKERNYKEVETTTKGEVKKTGPISNRNLTKPEEKKIELVPIVEWDGKGHPPLSNECVDALNRFLSTSDNTLSSILASFNAPLTIWASPIVDAATSGNDFDLRDIRKRRMTIYLGIPPNKLAEAEILTNLFFTQLISLNTDKLIHSTPEIKYPCLLLMDEFTAPGRIEIIDKANAFLAGYGLRLLTIVQSPSQIKTEPRRGYGKEGGETLMTNHALKILFTPDDQKTANEYSEMLGTYTFKAQSINIHERSKGSESDQRRSLMLPQELHEMSLAKQIIRIGNTKPILCEKIFYYADHVFLDRLKSVSPSLAQLDDSKLKQRLRKLGVNMKAKPSQKTFESIWGAGELAIAIPPLDYGLHEAIVQARNRPLVLADVEQGIDLSKLAINTSAISLPDTDNLSEEQIEDFVDSFFDTLDMADDSQQAEPDDNLVDDIEDENLDDELSNVIEIDDGDNKDNGPQLNDKTIELTA
;
A
#
# COMPACT_ATOMS: atom_id res chain seq x y z
N MET A 1 -7.63 60.24 16.84
CA MET A 1 -7.79 61.63 16.37
C MET A 1 -7.80 61.64 14.86
N GLU A 2 -8.97 61.81 14.24
CA GLU A 2 -9.07 61.94 12.79
C GLU A 2 -8.43 63.27 12.35
N LYS A 3 -7.43 63.23 11.46
CA LYS A 3 -6.85 64.45 10.89
C LYS A 3 -7.95 65.23 10.13
N PRO A 4 -8.06 66.55 10.30
CA PRO A 4 -9.15 67.32 9.73
C PRO A 4 -9.10 67.30 8.19
N LYS A 5 -10.26 67.16 7.54
CA LYS A 5 -10.38 66.94 6.09
C LYS A 5 -9.71 68.04 5.24
N TRP A 6 -9.57 69.26 5.75
CA TRP A 6 -8.86 70.35 5.07
C TRP A 6 -7.35 70.10 4.92
N LEU A 7 -6.72 69.33 5.82
CA LEU A 7 -5.30 68.98 5.74
C LEU A 7 -5.00 68.09 4.52
N LYS A 8 -5.94 67.21 4.16
CA LYS A 8 -5.84 66.36 2.95
C LYS A 8 -5.98 67.19 1.67
N GLY A 9 -6.90 68.16 1.66
CA GLY A 9 -7.06 69.10 0.55
C GLY A 9 -5.81 69.96 0.35
N LEU A 10 -5.22 70.49 1.44
CA LEU A 10 -3.99 71.27 1.39
C LEU A 10 -2.80 70.43 0.86
N PHE A 11 -2.67 69.18 1.29
CA PHE A 11 -1.62 68.28 0.80
C PHE A 11 -1.71 68.02 -0.70
N VAL A 12 -2.92 67.77 -1.23
CA VAL A 12 -3.13 67.58 -2.67
C VAL A 12 -2.76 68.84 -3.46
N VAL A 13 -3.12 70.02 -2.96
CA VAL A 13 -2.79 71.30 -3.60
C VAL A 13 -1.26 71.54 -3.60
N ILE A 14 -0.56 71.24 -2.51
CA ILE A 14 0.90 71.35 -2.42
C ILE A 14 1.58 70.38 -3.40
N VAL A 15 1.15 69.12 -3.43
CA VAL A 15 1.70 68.11 -4.34
C VAL A 15 1.44 68.48 -5.80
N PHE A 16 0.24 68.98 -6.12
CA PHE A 16 -0.08 69.48 -7.45
C PHE A 16 0.83 70.63 -7.85
N MET A 17 1.04 71.63 -6.97
CA MET A 17 1.96 72.73 -7.24
C MET A 17 3.41 72.26 -7.46
N ALA A 18 3.90 71.32 -6.63
CA ALA A 18 5.23 70.75 -6.78
C ALA A 18 5.41 70.03 -8.13
N ILE A 19 4.40 69.28 -8.57
CA ILE A 19 4.39 68.60 -9.87
C ILE A 19 4.37 69.59 -11.02
N THR A 20 3.58 70.67 -10.93
CA THR A 20 3.55 71.74 -11.95
C THR A 20 4.93 72.39 -12.08
N VAL A 21 5.59 72.69 -10.96
CA VAL A 21 6.94 73.26 -10.93
C VAL A 21 7.96 72.30 -11.56
N ALA A 22 7.88 71.02 -11.24
CA ALA A 22 8.74 69.99 -11.85
C ALA A 22 8.49 69.83 -13.36
N ALA A 23 7.23 69.88 -13.80
CA ALA A 23 6.85 69.79 -15.22
C ALA A 23 7.36 71.01 -16.01
N LEU A 24 7.31 72.21 -15.43
CA LEU A 24 7.86 73.43 -16.03
C LEU A 24 9.40 73.34 -16.16
N TRP A 25 10.11 72.89 -15.13
CA TRP A 25 11.55 72.65 -15.23
C TRP A 25 11.89 71.62 -16.31
N LEU A 26 11.19 70.47 -16.30
CA LEU A 26 11.39 69.38 -17.23
C LEU A 26 11.09 69.79 -18.68
N SER A 27 10.14 70.69 -18.91
CA SER A 27 9.82 71.22 -20.24
C SER A 27 10.97 72.02 -20.86
N GLY A 28 11.74 72.74 -20.04
CA GLY A 28 12.96 73.44 -20.45
C GLY A 28 14.12 72.48 -20.72
N ALA A 29 14.29 71.45 -19.87
CA ALA A 29 15.29 70.41 -20.08
C ALA A 29 15.03 69.60 -21.35
N MET A 30 13.78 69.21 -21.59
CA MET A 30 13.36 68.48 -22.77
C MET A 30 13.53 69.33 -24.05
N PHE A 31 13.36 70.66 -23.97
CA PHE A 31 13.62 71.55 -25.09
C PHE A 31 15.10 71.57 -25.50
N TYR A 32 16.04 71.58 -24.56
CA TYR A 32 17.47 71.47 -24.89
C TYR A 32 17.81 70.11 -25.49
N ILE A 33 17.25 69.03 -24.96
CA ILE A 33 17.44 67.67 -25.49
C ILE A 33 16.95 67.58 -26.96
N LEU A 34 15.77 68.13 -27.26
CA LEU A 34 15.23 68.20 -28.63
C LEU A 34 16.07 69.06 -29.59
N ASN A 35 16.93 69.93 -29.04
CA ASN A 35 17.90 70.71 -29.79
C ASN A 35 19.34 70.17 -29.69
N LYS A 36 19.51 68.93 -29.20
CA LYS A 36 20.81 68.26 -29.02
C LYS A 36 21.80 69.05 -28.16
N ALA A 37 21.30 69.87 -27.25
CA ALA A 37 22.08 70.62 -26.28
C ALA A 37 22.02 69.93 -24.92
N ASN A 38 23.10 70.04 -24.12
CA ASN A 38 23.14 69.46 -22.79
C ASN A 38 22.25 70.30 -21.83
N PRO A 39 21.20 69.73 -21.23
CA PRO A 39 20.29 70.46 -20.33
C PRO A 39 20.92 70.77 -18.96
N LEU A 40 21.94 70.01 -18.55
CA LEU A 40 22.49 70.09 -17.19
C LEU A 40 23.23 71.43 -16.97
N GLY A 41 22.82 72.17 -15.94
CA GLY A 41 23.40 73.47 -15.57
C GLY A 41 22.91 74.67 -16.38
N LYS A 42 22.03 74.48 -17.37
CA LYS A 42 21.49 75.56 -18.23
C LYS A 42 19.96 75.70 -18.18
N THR A 43 19.29 74.83 -17.42
CA THR A 43 17.83 74.77 -17.29
C THR A 43 17.36 75.36 -15.97
N ASN A 44 16.60 76.45 -16.05
CA ASN A 44 15.87 77.07 -14.95
C ASN A 44 14.36 76.87 -15.13
N LEU A 45 13.59 77.18 -14.08
CA LEU A 45 12.12 77.10 -14.11
C LEU A 45 11.47 77.96 -15.21
N TRP A 46 12.15 79.04 -15.60
CA TRP A 46 11.67 80.01 -16.58
C TRP A 46 12.17 79.74 -18.00
N THR A 47 13.08 78.79 -18.19
CA THR A 47 13.73 78.54 -19.49
C THR A 47 12.72 78.28 -20.60
N TRP A 48 11.65 77.51 -20.35
CA TRP A 48 10.64 77.31 -21.38
C TRP A 48 9.90 78.61 -21.73
N LEU A 49 9.58 79.42 -20.72
CA LEU A 49 8.83 80.68 -20.87
C LEU A 49 9.66 81.76 -21.59
N GLU A 50 10.94 81.88 -21.24
CA GLU A 50 11.90 82.79 -21.87
C GLU A 50 12.04 82.49 -23.36
N TYR A 51 12.25 81.21 -23.72
CA TYR A 51 12.37 80.81 -25.11
C TYR A 51 11.05 80.90 -25.87
N TRP A 52 9.91 80.70 -25.21
CA TRP A 52 8.60 80.94 -25.81
C TRP A 52 8.42 82.42 -26.18
N GLN A 53 8.73 83.34 -25.27
CA GLN A 53 8.60 84.78 -25.54
C GLN A 53 9.49 85.24 -26.71
N SER A 54 10.74 84.74 -26.77
CA SER A 54 11.70 85.15 -27.79
C SER A 54 11.50 84.48 -29.16
N TYR A 55 11.03 83.22 -29.21
CA TYR A 55 11.07 82.41 -30.45
C TYR A 55 9.71 81.84 -30.89
N GLN A 56 8.60 82.26 -30.29
CA GLN A 56 7.24 81.81 -30.70
C GLN A 56 6.88 82.08 -32.16
N TYR A 57 7.46 83.12 -32.78
CA TYR A 57 7.17 83.50 -34.16
C TYR A 57 7.95 82.67 -35.20
N GLU A 58 8.93 81.86 -34.77
CA GLU A 58 9.69 80.97 -35.64
C GLU A 58 9.10 79.54 -35.62
N PRO A 59 8.52 79.05 -36.73
CA PRO A 59 7.68 77.85 -36.71
C PRO A 59 8.44 76.56 -36.35
N ALA A 60 9.72 76.46 -36.69
CA ALA A 60 10.56 75.30 -36.37
C ALA A 60 10.86 75.18 -34.87
N ILE A 61 11.14 76.29 -34.20
CA ILE A 61 11.46 76.34 -32.76
C ILE A 61 10.18 76.24 -31.93
N ALA A 62 9.11 76.93 -32.35
CA ALA A 62 7.80 76.87 -31.71
C ALA A 62 7.23 75.43 -31.68
N LYS A 63 7.43 74.64 -32.75
CA LYS A 63 7.04 73.22 -32.78
C LYS A 63 7.77 72.41 -31.70
N LYS A 64 9.08 72.63 -31.55
CA LYS A 64 9.92 71.95 -30.53
C LYS A 64 9.54 72.35 -29.10
N LEU A 65 9.23 73.62 -28.85
CA LEU A 65 8.74 74.10 -27.55
C LEU A 65 7.38 73.50 -27.18
N LYS A 66 6.44 73.42 -28.14
CA LYS A 66 5.14 72.77 -27.92
C LYS A 66 5.29 71.26 -27.63
N THR A 67 6.20 70.58 -28.32
CA THR A 67 6.47 69.16 -28.05
C THR A 67 7.16 68.95 -26.69
N SER A 68 8.07 69.84 -26.28
CA SER A 68 8.79 69.68 -25.01
C SER A 68 7.89 69.85 -23.79
N ILE A 69 6.98 70.85 -23.80
CA ILE A 69 6.01 71.05 -22.74
C ILE A 69 4.97 69.92 -22.70
N PHE A 70 4.53 69.44 -23.87
CA PHE A 70 3.60 68.32 -23.95
C PHE A 70 4.20 67.05 -23.32
N ILE A 71 5.42 66.67 -23.73
CA ILE A 71 6.11 65.48 -23.18
C ILE A 71 6.32 65.62 -21.66
N ALA A 72 6.77 66.79 -21.19
CA ALA A 72 7.04 67.02 -19.78
C ALA A 72 5.77 66.96 -18.91
N PHE A 73 4.67 67.60 -19.34
CA PHE A 73 3.41 67.56 -18.61
C PHE A 73 2.77 66.17 -18.65
N THR A 74 2.81 65.47 -19.79
CA THR A 74 2.32 64.08 -19.88
C THR A 74 3.12 63.14 -18.99
N ALA A 75 4.45 63.27 -18.92
CA ALA A 75 5.27 62.45 -18.03
C ALA A 75 4.95 62.70 -16.55
N CYS A 76 4.96 63.97 -16.12
CA CYS A 76 4.75 64.33 -14.71
C CYS A 76 3.33 64.04 -14.23
N TYR A 77 2.29 64.46 -14.98
CA TYR A 77 0.90 64.21 -14.59
C TYR A 77 0.46 62.77 -14.89
N GLY A 78 1.00 62.13 -15.93
CA GLY A 78 0.71 60.73 -16.23
C GLY A 78 1.18 59.79 -15.13
N VAL A 79 2.40 59.98 -14.62
CA VAL A 79 2.92 59.22 -13.46
C VAL A 79 2.11 59.50 -12.20
N PHE A 80 1.74 60.76 -11.94
CA PHE A 80 0.93 61.12 -10.77
C PHE A 80 -0.47 60.51 -10.80
N ILE A 81 -1.15 60.56 -11.96
CA ILE A 81 -2.48 59.95 -12.13
C ILE A 81 -2.36 58.43 -11.97
N ALA A 82 -1.37 57.80 -12.59
CA ALA A 82 -1.14 56.35 -12.46
C ALA A 82 -0.88 55.94 -10.99
N ALA A 83 -0.03 56.69 -10.27
CA ALA A 83 0.25 56.46 -8.86
C ALA A 83 -0.97 56.66 -7.96
N THR A 84 -1.79 57.68 -8.24
CA THR A 84 -3.02 57.96 -7.49
C THR A 84 -4.08 56.87 -7.73
N VAL A 85 -4.26 56.42 -8.98
CA VAL A 85 -5.15 55.31 -9.31
C VAL A 85 -4.67 54.01 -8.67
N ALA A 86 -3.36 53.77 -8.60
CA ALA A 86 -2.80 52.62 -7.89
C ALA A 86 -3.06 52.71 -6.38
N ALA A 87 -2.83 53.85 -5.74
CA ALA A 87 -3.05 54.05 -4.31
C ALA A 87 -4.53 53.98 -3.89
N LEU A 88 -5.47 54.31 -4.79
CA LEU A 88 -6.91 54.25 -4.54
C LEU A 88 -7.51 52.85 -4.76
N ARG A 89 -6.76 51.89 -5.28
CA ARG A 89 -7.25 50.52 -5.55
C ARG A 89 -7.20 49.58 -4.35
N ASP A 90 -6.44 49.91 -3.30
CA ASP A 90 -6.29 49.06 -2.12
C ASP A 90 -7.38 49.35 -1.07
N THR A 91 -8.60 48.85 -1.31
CA THR A 91 -9.57 48.69 -0.22
C THR A 91 -9.40 47.31 0.42
N PRO A 92 -9.11 47.21 1.73
CA PRO A 92 -9.02 45.92 2.41
C PRO A 92 -10.37 45.21 2.38
N PHE A 93 -10.36 43.91 2.09
CA PHE A 93 -11.58 43.10 2.05
C PHE A 93 -12.07 42.78 3.46
N LEU A 94 -13.19 43.39 3.88
CA LEU A 94 -13.79 43.21 5.21
C LEU A 94 -14.15 41.76 5.60
N HIS A 95 -14.53 40.92 4.63
CA HIS A 95 -15.09 39.57 4.86
C HIS A 95 -14.27 38.46 4.20
N GLY A 96 -13.00 38.76 3.90
CA GLY A 96 -12.09 37.87 3.18
C GLY A 96 -12.05 38.13 1.68
N ASN A 97 -11.12 37.46 1.01
CA ASN A 97 -10.89 37.56 -0.43
C ASN A 97 -10.76 36.15 -1.04
N ALA A 98 -11.72 35.28 -0.75
CA ALA A 98 -11.80 33.96 -1.35
C ALA A 98 -12.13 34.11 -2.84
N ARG A 99 -11.34 33.44 -3.69
CA ARG A 99 -11.53 33.33 -5.14
C ARG A 99 -10.84 32.07 -5.62
N PHE A 100 -11.18 31.62 -6.83
CA PHE A 100 -10.42 30.55 -7.47
C PHE A 100 -9.02 31.01 -7.89
N ALA A 101 -8.08 30.07 -7.91
CA ALA A 101 -6.72 30.29 -8.34
C ALA A 101 -6.64 30.62 -9.83
N THR A 102 -5.68 31.48 -10.16
CA THR A 102 -5.27 31.76 -11.53
C THR A 102 -4.22 30.76 -12.00
N GLU A 103 -4.01 30.67 -13.30
CA GLU A 103 -3.02 29.76 -13.90
C GLU A 103 -1.60 29.96 -13.33
N GLY A 104 -1.16 31.21 -13.15
CA GLY A 104 0.14 31.50 -12.56
C GLY A 104 0.25 31.12 -11.08
N GLU A 105 -0.86 31.08 -10.33
CA GLU A 105 -0.87 30.57 -8.95
C GLU A 105 -0.82 29.05 -8.92
N ILE A 106 -1.49 28.38 -9.86
CA ILE A 106 -1.43 26.91 -10.03
C ILE A 106 -0.02 26.46 -10.41
N GLU A 107 0.65 27.19 -11.31
CA GLU A 107 2.03 26.93 -11.69
C GLU A 107 3.00 27.13 -10.52
N LYS A 108 2.84 28.22 -9.75
CA LYS A 108 3.63 28.47 -8.52
C LYS A 108 3.38 27.41 -7.44
N ALA A 109 2.19 26.80 -7.42
CA ALA A 109 1.89 25.68 -6.52
C ALA A 109 2.54 24.36 -6.95
N GLY A 110 3.27 24.34 -8.07
CA GLY A 110 3.99 23.16 -8.55
C GLY A 110 3.10 22.11 -9.23
N LEU A 111 1.84 22.45 -9.53
CA LEU A 111 0.87 21.49 -10.09
C LEU A 111 1.04 21.23 -11.58
N PHE A 112 2.01 21.85 -12.25
CA PHE A 112 2.36 21.57 -13.64
C PHE A 112 3.72 20.88 -13.78
N ALA A 113 4.05 20.02 -12.81
CA ALA A 113 5.24 19.18 -12.83
C ALA A 113 5.22 18.16 -14.00
N LYS A 114 6.38 17.56 -14.26
CA LYS A 114 6.53 16.52 -15.30
C LYS A 114 6.04 15.15 -14.83
N GLU A 115 6.23 14.86 -13.55
CA GLU A 115 5.92 13.59 -12.91
C GLU A 115 5.20 13.84 -11.58
N GLY A 116 4.49 12.84 -11.08
CA GLY A 116 3.74 12.91 -9.83
C GLY A 116 2.34 12.31 -9.92
N ILE A 117 1.53 12.56 -8.90
CA ILE A 117 0.14 12.12 -8.87
C ILE A 117 -0.68 13.03 -9.77
N ILE A 118 -1.36 12.48 -10.76
CA ILE A 118 -2.33 13.22 -11.56
C ILE A 118 -3.54 13.55 -10.68
N VAL A 119 -3.84 14.85 -10.55
CA VAL A 119 -4.90 15.33 -9.65
C VAL A 119 -6.08 15.96 -10.38
N GLY A 120 -5.97 16.30 -11.66
CA GLY A 120 -7.05 16.91 -12.46
C GLY A 120 -6.54 17.57 -13.74
N LYS A 121 -7.40 18.33 -14.43
CA LYS A 121 -7.06 19.00 -15.68
C LYS A 121 -7.50 20.47 -15.67
N PHE A 122 -6.60 21.39 -16.00
CA PHE A 122 -6.88 22.82 -16.07
C PHE A 122 -6.57 23.33 -17.48
N LYS A 123 -7.58 23.92 -18.16
CA LYS A 123 -7.46 24.41 -19.55
C LYS A 123 -6.76 23.43 -20.50
N ASN A 124 -7.21 22.17 -20.47
CA ASN A 124 -6.65 21.08 -21.26
C ASN A 124 -5.22 20.60 -20.89
N ARG A 125 -4.60 21.13 -19.82
CA ARG A 125 -3.31 20.66 -19.28
C ARG A 125 -3.51 19.81 -18.03
N PHE A 126 -2.84 18.67 -17.94
CA PHE A 126 -2.86 17.86 -16.73
C PHE A 126 -2.17 18.58 -15.58
N MET A 127 -2.76 18.45 -14.40
CA MET A 127 -2.14 18.88 -13.16
C MET A 127 -1.54 17.66 -12.46
N LEU A 128 -0.24 17.73 -12.20
CA LEU A 128 0.55 16.70 -11.54
C LEU A 128 1.07 17.24 -10.21
N PHE A 129 0.71 16.56 -9.13
CA PHE A 129 1.20 16.83 -7.80
C PHE A 129 2.49 16.04 -7.56
N ASP A 130 3.61 16.74 -7.65
CA ASP A 130 4.94 16.19 -7.40
C ASP A 130 5.25 16.05 -5.89
N GLY A 131 6.38 15.46 -5.56
CA GLY A 131 6.89 15.28 -4.20
C GLY A 131 6.36 14.04 -3.49
N LEU A 132 6.63 13.96 -2.19
CA LEU A 132 6.29 12.81 -1.33
C LEU A 132 5.06 13.08 -0.43
N GLN A 133 4.47 14.26 -0.54
CA GLN A 133 3.29 14.65 0.23
C GLN A 133 2.04 13.89 -0.23
N PHE A 134 1.11 13.69 0.71
CA PHE A 134 -0.06 12.86 0.48
C PHE A 134 -1.20 13.63 -0.20
N ALA A 135 -2.00 12.90 -0.97
CA ALA A 135 -3.19 13.40 -1.64
C ALA A 135 -4.45 12.66 -1.16
N LEU A 136 -5.48 13.41 -0.81
CA LEU A 136 -6.79 12.86 -0.39
C LEU A 136 -7.81 13.19 -1.47
N LEU A 137 -8.56 12.18 -1.93
CA LEU A 137 -9.73 12.36 -2.78
C LEU A 137 -10.98 12.08 -1.95
N ALA A 138 -11.86 13.08 -1.85
CA ALA A 138 -13.20 12.93 -1.31
C ALA A 138 -14.20 12.88 -2.47
N ALA A 139 -14.70 11.67 -2.75
CA ALA A 139 -15.48 11.36 -3.94
C ALA A 139 -16.67 10.45 -3.61
N PRO A 140 -17.91 10.95 -3.65
CA PRO A 140 -19.09 10.14 -3.35
C PRO A 140 -19.27 8.94 -4.29
N THR A 141 -20.20 8.04 -3.96
CA THR A 141 -20.45 6.86 -4.81
C THR A 141 -20.86 7.26 -6.22
N ARG A 142 -20.39 6.52 -7.24
CA ARG A 142 -20.69 6.79 -8.67
C ARG A 142 -20.23 8.16 -9.20
N SER A 143 -19.38 8.89 -8.46
CA SER A 143 -18.85 10.21 -8.85
C SER A 143 -17.67 10.17 -9.85
N GLY A 144 -17.22 8.97 -10.23
CA GLY A 144 -16.15 8.73 -11.21
C GLY A 144 -14.73 8.69 -10.64
N LYS A 145 -14.55 8.36 -9.34
CA LYS A 145 -13.21 8.28 -8.70
C LYS A 145 -12.20 7.38 -9.44
N GLY A 146 -12.64 6.18 -9.84
CA GLY A 146 -11.81 5.23 -10.59
C GLY A 146 -11.41 5.78 -11.95
N VAL A 147 -12.38 6.40 -12.62
CA VAL A 147 -12.25 6.95 -13.97
C VAL A 147 -11.34 8.20 -14.03
N GLY A 148 -11.42 9.05 -13.01
CA GLY A 148 -10.76 10.36 -13.03
C GLY A 148 -9.44 10.43 -12.29
N ILE A 149 -9.18 9.54 -11.33
CA ILE A 149 -7.97 9.60 -10.51
C ILE A 149 -7.26 8.24 -10.46
N VAL A 150 -7.94 7.14 -10.13
CA VAL A 150 -7.26 5.84 -9.89
C VAL A 150 -6.57 5.32 -11.15
N ILE A 151 -7.33 5.03 -12.22
CA ILE A 151 -6.81 4.48 -13.47
C ILE A 151 -5.82 5.44 -14.15
N PRO A 152 -6.09 6.77 -14.24
CA PRO A 152 -5.10 7.73 -14.74
C PRO A 152 -3.75 7.68 -14.03
N ASN A 153 -3.74 7.54 -12.70
CA ASN A 153 -2.51 7.43 -11.93
C ASN A 153 -1.82 6.08 -12.16
N LEU A 154 -2.55 4.97 -12.18
CA LEU A 154 -1.98 3.65 -12.47
C LEU A 154 -1.39 3.55 -13.88
N LEU A 155 -1.93 4.28 -14.85
CA LEU A 155 -1.36 4.34 -16.20
C LEU A 155 -0.22 5.37 -16.34
N SER A 156 0.08 6.19 -15.33
CA SER A 156 1.05 7.30 -15.43
C SER A 156 2.19 7.25 -14.44
N TYR A 157 1.94 6.75 -13.23
CA TYR A 157 2.91 6.78 -12.14
C TYR A 157 4.03 5.77 -12.45
N PRO A 158 5.28 6.24 -12.66
CA PRO A 158 6.35 5.40 -13.21
C PRO A 158 7.00 4.49 -12.18
N GLU A 159 6.83 4.78 -10.89
CA GLU A 159 7.46 4.06 -9.79
C GLU A 159 6.51 3.02 -9.18
N SER A 160 6.94 2.38 -8.10
CA SER A 160 6.21 1.29 -7.46
C SER A 160 4.85 1.74 -6.93
N VAL A 161 3.87 0.84 -6.96
CA VAL A 161 2.51 1.11 -6.49
C VAL A 161 1.97 -0.08 -5.70
N VAL A 162 1.33 0.18 -4.55
CA VAL A 162 0.48 -0.80 -3.87
C VAL A 162 -0.95 -0.30 -3.95
N VAL A 163 -1.86 -1.15 -4.41
CA VAL A 163 -3.27 -0.78 -4.64
C VAL A 163 -4.17 -1.63 -3.76
N ILE A 164 -5.05 -1.01 -2.96
CA ILE A 164 -6.24 -1.72 -2.46
C ILE A 164 -7.27 -1.73 -3.58
N ASP A 165 -7.53 -2.91 -4.15
CA ASP A 165 -8.37 -3.09 -5.32
C ASP A 165 -9.63 -3.91 -4.98
N VAL A 166 -10.61 -3.24 -4.37
CA VAL A 166 -11.85 -3.87 -3.89
C VAL A 166 -12.68 -4.51 -5.01
N LYS A 167 -12.56 -4.01 -6.24
CA LYS A 167 -13.34 -4.51 -7.38
C LYS A 167 -12.52 -5.30 -8.39
N GLN A 168 -11.20 -5.35 -8.20
CA GLN A 168 -10.25 -5.91 -9.17
C GLN A 168 -10.26 -5.21 -10.55
N GLU A 169 -10.97 -4.08 -10.69
CA GLU A 169 -11.01 -3.29 -11.93
C GLU A 169 -9.64 -2.67 -12.21
N ASN A 170 -8.88 -2.32 -11.17
CA ASN A 170 -7.59 -1.65 -11.33
C ASN A 170 -6.57 -2.62 -11.92
N PHE A 171 -6.48 -3.84 -11.38
CA PHE A 171 -5.64 -4.89 -11.93
C PHE A 171 -6.02 -5.21 -13.38
N MET A 172 -7.31 -5.42 -13.64
CA MET A 172 -7.80 -5.86 -14.95
C MET A 172 -7.58 -4.82 -16.06
N ILE A 173 -7.57 -3.53 -15.73
CA ILE A 173 -7.40 -2.44 -16.71
C ILE A 173 -5.93 -2.05 -16.91
N THR A 174 -5.09 -2.16 -15.86
CA THR A 174 -3.79 -1.45 -15.84
C THR A 174 -2.56 -2.35 -15.75
N SER A 175 -2.69 -3.59 -15.26
CA SER A 175 -1.53 -4.44 -14.96
C SER A 175 -0.67 -4.72 -16.20
N LYS A 176 -1.27 -5.03 -17.37
CA LYS A 176 -0.51 -5.31 -18.60
C LYS A 176 0.25 -4.09 -19.11
N TYR A 177 -0.36 -2.90 -19.03
CA TYR A 177 0.33 -1.66 -19.40
C TYR A 177 1.53 -1.43 -18.50
N ARG A 178 1.36 -1.55 -17.18
CA ARG A 178 2.45 -1.37 -16.22
C ARG A 178 3.57 -2.41 -16.41
N ALA A 179 3.21 -3.66 -16.67
CA ALA A 179 4.14 -4.73 -17.00
C ALA A 179 5.03 -4.40 -18.22
N GLN A 180 4.41 -3.97 -19.32
CA GLN A 180 5.13 -3.59 -20.53
C GLN A 180 5.98 -2.32 -20.38
N HIS A 181 5.77 -1.53 -19.32
CA HIS A 181 6.53 -0.32 -19.03
C HIS A 181 7.54 -0.52 -17.89
N GLY A 182 8.01 -1.75 -17.70
CA GLY A 182 9.16 -2.07 -16.85
C GLY A 182 8.83 -2.23 -15.37
N GLN A 183 7.58 -2.55 -15.03
CA GLN A 183 7.21 -2.91 -13.66
C GLN A 183 6.82 -4.38 -13.57
N GLU A 184 7.26 -5.05 -12.51
CA GLU A 184 6.68 -6.35 -12.17
C GLU A 184 5.29 -6.14 -11.55
N CYS A 185 4.29 -6.90 -11.98
CA CYS A 185 2.92 -6.71 -11.52
C CYS A 185 2.41 -7.99 -10.86
N TYR A 186 1.89 -7.86 -9.64
CA TYR A 186 1.42 -8.95 -8.80
C TYR A 186 -0.02 -8.67 -8.35
N LEU A 187 -0.87 -9.68 -8.37
CA LEU A 187 -2.21 -9.65 -7.76
C LEU A 187 -2.22 -10.61 -6.58
N HIS A 188 -2.42 -10.09 -5.37
CA HIS A 188 -2.70 -10.90 -4.20
C HIS A 188 -4.20 -10.76 -3.85
N ASN A 189 -4.96 -11.81 -4.13
CA ASN A 189 -6.35 -11.96 -3.74
C ASN A 189 -6.49 -13.26 -2.92
N PRO A 190 -6.43 -13.19 -1.58
CA PRO A 190 -6.48 -14.38 -0.72
C PRO A 190 -7.84 -15.10 -0.74
N PHE A 191 -8.85 -14.54 -1.44
CA PHE A 191 -10.18 -15.11 -1.58
C PHE A 191 -10.50 -15.51 -3.03
N ALA A 192 -9.49 -15.62 -3.89
CA ALA A 192 -9.64 -16.01 -5.30
C ALA A 192 -10.09 -17.48 -5.41
N THR A 193 -11.37 -17.72 -5.71
CA THR A 193 -11.92 -19.08 -5.86
C THR A 193 -11.47 -19.80 -7.13
N ASP A 194 -10.97 -19.04 -8.11
CA ASP A 194 -10.38 -19.54 -9.35
C ASP A 194 -8.88 -19.82 -9.23
N GLY A 195 -8.29 -19.58 -8.06
CA GLY A 195 -6.86 -19.74 -7.81
C GLY A 195 -5.96 -18.70 -8.46
N GLN A 196 -6.50 -17.74 -9.21
CA GLN A 196 -5.69 -16.72 -9.91
C GLN A 196 -5.21 -15.65 -8.94
N THR A 197 -4.21 -16.00 -8.14
CA THR A 197 -3.58 -15.11 -7.16
C THR A 197 -2.12 -15.47 -6.95
N HIS A 198 -1.31 -14.45 -6.69
CA HIS A 198 0.03 -14.60 -6.16
C HIS A 198 -0.04 -14.80 -4.64
N ARG A 199 0.93 -15.54 -4.11
CA ARG A 199 1.05 -15.89 -2.71
C ARG A 199 1.79 -14.80 -1.92
N TYR A 200 1.35 -14.62 -0.69
CA TYR A 200 1.99 -13.77 0.30
C TYR A 200 1.91 -14.44 1.68
N ASN A 201 3.05 -14.82 2.23
CA ASN A 201 3.16 -15.48 3.52
C ASN A 201 3.61 -14.47 4.59
N PRO A 202 2.76 -14.11 5.57
CA PRO A 202 3.14 -13.18 6.62
C PRO A 202 4.30 -13.63 7.51
N LEU A 203 4.51 -14.94 7.68
CA LEU A 203 5.59 -15.46 8.52
C LEU A 203 6.96 -15.42 7.84
N SER A 204 7.01 -15.23 6.52
CA SER A 204 8.27 -15.15 5.75
C SER A 204 9.18 -13.96 6.13
N TYR A 205 8.63 -12.94 6.78
CA TYR A 205 9.34 -11.73 7.18
C TYR A 205 9.85 -11.79 8.62
N VAL A 206 9.58 -12.90 9.34
CA VAL A 206 10.10 -13.16 10.68
C VAL A 206 11.57 -13.58 10.57
N SER A 207 12.43 -12.97 11.38
CA SER A 207 13.86 -13.27 11.36
C SER A 207 14.20 -14.70 11.80
N ASP A 208 15.16 -15.34 11.12
CA ASP A 208 15.75 -16.59 11.60
C ASP A 208 16.65 -16.39 12.83
N ILE A 209 17.05 -15.16 13.15
CA ILE A 209 17.88 -14.86 14.33
C ILE A 209 17.01 -14.96 15.59
N PRO A 210 17.27 -15.91 16.52
CA PRO A 210 16.36 -16.21 17.64
C PRO A 210 15.98 -14.99 18.49
N ARG A 211 16.93 -14.08 18.75
CA ARG A 211 16.71 -12.88 19.57
C ARG A 211 15.80 -11.84 18.91
N ILE A 212 15.77 -11.80 17.58
CA ILE A 212 14.93 -10.87 16.79
C ILE A 212 13.58 -11.54 16.50
N ARG A 213 13.60 -12.83 16.16
CA ARG A 213 12.42 -13.68 15.88
C ARG A 213 11.27 -13.47 16.86
N ILE A 214 11.57 -13.45 18.16
CA ILE A 214 10.56 -13.28 19.21
C ILE A 214 9.84 -11.93 19.06
N LEU A 215 10.56 -10.86 18.77
CA LEU A 215 9.96 -9.53 18.59
C LEU A 215 9.05 -9.48 17.36
N ASP A 216 9.48 -10.09 16.26
CA ASP A 216 8.71 -10.16 15.02
C ASP A 216 7.40 -10.94 15.22
N ILE A 217 7.49 -12.13 15.84
CA ILE A 217 6.33 -12.98 16.14
C ILE A 217 5.36 -12.25 17.09
N ILE A 218 5.87 -11.60 18.14
CA ILE A 218 5.04 -10.81 19.05
C ILE A 218 4.37 -9.66 18.30
N GLY A 219 5.08 -8.98 17.39
CA GLY A 219 4.53 -7.93 16.55
C GLY A 219 3.34 -8.41 15.71
N ILE A 220 3.47 -9.58 15.08
CA ILE A 220 2.39 -10.23 14.33
C ILE A 220 1.23 -10.60 15.28
N ALA A 221 1.52 -11.23 16.42
CA ALA A 221 0.50 -11.64 17.39
C ALA A 221 -0.34 -10.46 17.92
N HIS A 222 0.26 -9.27 18.07
CA HIS A 222 -0.48 -8.07 18.46
C HIS A 222 -1.50 -7.59 17.43
N ILE A 223 -1.31 -7.93 16.14
CA ILE A 223 -2.28 -7.61 15.08
C ILE A 223 -3.48 -8.56 15.17
N PHE A 224 -3.24 -9.84 15.43
CA PHE A 224 -4.30 -10.84 15.60
C PHE A 224 -5.10 -10.64 16.89
N TYR A 225 -4.39 -10.31 17.98
CA TYR A 225 -4.95 -10.17 19.32
C TYR A 225 -4.58 -8.79 19.87
N PRO A 226 -5.33 -7.72 19.61
CA PRO A 226 -4.91 -6.35 19.94
C PRO A 226 -5.03 -5.99 21.44
N GLY A 227 -5.73 -6.78 22.26
CA GLY A 227 -5.73 -6.61 23.73
C GLY A 227 -6.55 -5.42 24.21
N TYR A 228 -7.59 -5.03 23.47
CA TYR A 228 -8.45 -3.89 23.79
C TYR A 228 -9.70 -4.32 24.54
N GLY A 229 -10.04 -3.60 25.61
CA GLY A 229 -11.33 -3.76 26.29
C GLY A 229 -11.37 -4.87 27.33
N LYS A 230 -12.52 -5.54 27.46
CA LYS A 230 -12.82 -6.47 28.57
C LYS A 230 -12.13 -7.82 28.44
N ASP A 231 -11.70 -8.19 27.24
CA ASP A 231 -11.13 -9.51 26.93
C ASP A 231 -9.59 -9.52 26.93
N LYS A 232 -8.96 -8.44 27.44
CA LYS A 232 -7.51 -8.25 27.46
C LYS A 232 -6.72 -9.45 28.00
N PHE A 233 -7.22 -10.09 29.07
CA PHE A 233 -6.57 -11.27 29.64
C PHE A 233 -6.53 -12.44 28.66
N PHE A 234 -7.61 -12.66 27.91
CA PHE A 234 -7.69 -13.74 26.92
C PHE A 234 -6.83 -13.43 25.70
N ASP A 235 -6.81 -12.18 25.25
CA ASP A 235 -5.92 -11.73 24.16
C ASP A 235 -4.44 -11.91 24.53
N GLU A 236 -4.03 -11.52 25.74
CA GLU A 236 -2.66 -11.70 26.22
C GLU A 236 -2.27 -13.19 26.29
N SER A 237 -3.21 -14.04 26.73
CA SER A 237 -3.01 -15.49 26.76
C SER A 237 -2.92 -16.09 25.35
N ALA A 238 -3.76 -15.64 24.41
CA ALA A 238 -3.73 -16.06 23.01
C ALA A 238 -2.42 -15.65 22.32
N ARG A 239 -1.86 -14.47 22.62
CA ARG A 239 -0.53 -14.07 22.12
C ARG A 239 0.58 -15.00 22.60
N ASN A 240 0.55 -15.43 23.87
CA ASN A 240 1.54 -16.36 24.40
C ASN A 240 1.46 -17.72 23.68
N LEU A 241 0.24 -18.22 23.44
CA LEU A 241 0.05 -19.44 22.67
C LEU A 241 0.54 -19.28 21.22
N PHE A 242 0.20 -18.16 20.57
CA PHE A 242 0.68 -17.84 19.23
C PHE A 242 2.21 -17.80 19.17
N LEU A 243 2.85 -17.18 20.16
CA LEU A 243 4.31 -17.14 20.26
C LEU A 243 4.92 -18.54 20.35
N GLY A 244 4.42 -19.39 21.27
CA GLY A 244 4.92 -20.75 21.45
C GLY A 244 4.75 -21.60 20.19
N LEU A 245 3.57 -21.56 19.57
CA LEU A 245 3.30 -22.30 18.33
C LEU A 245 4.13 -21.78 17.16
N ALA A 246 4.27 -20.48 16.99
CA ALA A 246 5.11 -19.91 15.95
C ALA A 246 6.58 -20.30 16.17
N LEU A 247 7.13 -20.20 17.38
CA LEU A 247 8.49 -20.65 17.67
C LEU A 247 8.68 -22.13 17.34
N TYR A 248 7.72 -22.98 17.70
CA TYR A 248 7.72 -24.39 17.33
C TYR A 248 7.83 -24.63 15.82
N LEU A 249 7.11 -23.86 14.99
CA LEU A 249 7.24 -23.93 13.52
C LEU A 249 8.63 -23.53 13.04
N PHE A 250 9.24 -22.51 13.64
CA PHE A 250 10.58 -22.05 13.27
C PHE A 250 11.70 -22.95 13.79
N GLU A 251 11.42 -23.76 14.81
CA GLU A 251 12.35 -24.72 15.42
C GLU A 251 12.12 -26.16 14.93
N THR A 252 11.24 -26.33 13.94
CA THR A 252 11.00 -27.60 13.27
C THR A 252 11.11 -27.39 11.75
N PRO A 253 12.31 -27.61 11.17
CA PRO A 253 12.61 -27.27 9.76
C PRO A 253 11.62 -27.83 8.73
N ASP A 254 11.13 -29.04 8.94
CA ASP A 254 10.27 -29.75 7.97
C ASP A 254 8.82 -29.24 7.97
N MET A 255 8.47 -28.34 8.90
CA MET A 255 7.13 -27.76 8.96
C MET A 255 7.01 -26.49 8.13
N PRO A 256 5.92 -26.35 7.35
CA PRO A 256 5.62 -25.10 6.67
C PRO A 256 5.47 -23.94 7.67
N ARG A 257 6.30 -22.90 7.53
CA ARG A 257 6.23 -21.68 8.33
C ARG A 257 5.08 -20.79 7.85
N THR A 258 3.85 -21.23 8.08
CA THR A 258 2.62 -20.57 7.58
C THR A 258 1.60 -20.37 8.69
N ILE A 259 0.71 -19.39 8.54
CA ILE A 259 -0.39 -19.17 9.50
C ILE A 259 -1.37 -20.35 9.49
N GLY A 260 -1.59 -21.00 8.33
CA GLY A 260 -2.40 -22.21 8.25
C GLY A 260 -1.81 -23.37 9.06
N GLU A 261 -0.49 -23.58 9.02
CA GLU A 261 0.15 -24.59 9.86
C GLU A 261 0.04 -24.23 11.34
N LEU A 262 0.23 -22.97 11.70
CA LEU A 262 0.05 -22.49 13.07
C LEU A 262 -1.36 -22.79 13.61
N LEU A 263 -2.40 -22.61 12.79
CA LEU A 263 -3.77 -22.96 13.14
C LEU A 263 -3.97 -24.47 13.32
N ARG A 264 -3.39 -25.31 12.45
CA ARG A 264 -3.46 -26.77 12.56
C ARG A 264 -2.82 -27.27 13.85
N GLN A 265 -1.64 -26.73 14.20
CA GLN A 265 -0.94 -27.01 15.45
C GLN A 265 -1.74 -26.56 16.67
N GLY A 266 -2.31 -25.36 16.63
CA GLY A 266 -3.17 -24.83 17.70
C GLY A 266 -4.49 -25.58 17.88
N SER A 267 -4.92 -26.36 16.87
CA SER A 267 -6.08 -27.24 16.93
C SER A 267 -5.77 -28.63 17.48
N GLY A 268 -4.51 -28.94 17.81
CA GLY A 268 -4.09 -30.21 18.39
C GLY A 268 -4.06 -31.39 17.42
N LYS A 269 -4.15 -31.16 16.10
CA LYS A 269 -4.16 -32.19 15.05
C LYS A 269 -5.11 -33.38 15.31
N GLY A 270 -6.27 -33.10 15.93
CA GLY A 270 -7.29 -34.11 16.26
C GLY A 270 -7.22 -34.66 17.69
N GLN A 271 -6.21 -34.29 18.47
CA GLN A 271 -6.07 -34.58 19.91
C GLN A 271 -6.47 -33.37 20.77
N PRO A 272 -6.79 -33.56 22.06
CA PRO A 272 -6.92 -32.44 22.99
C PRO A 272 -5.64 -31.60 23.01
N VAL A 273 -5.76 -30.29 22.73
CA VAL A 273 -4.60 -29.38 22.55
C VAL A 273 -3.62 -29.44 23.73
N LYS A 274 -4.13 -29.59 24.95
CA LYS A 274 -3.29 -29.69 26.15
C LYS A 274 -2.42 -30.93 26.16
N GLU A 275 -3.00 -32.09 25.82
CA GLU A 275 -2.29 -33.37 25.73
C GLU A 275 -1.28 -33.33 24.59
N TYR A 276 -1.69 -32.82 23.42
CA TYR A 276 -0.83 -32.65 22.26
C TYR A 276 0.43 -31.83 22.59
N LEU A 277 0.26 -30.65 23.19
CA LEU A 277 1.40 -29.79 23.53
C LEU A 277 2.26 -30.36 24.66
N GLN A 278 1.69 -31.10 25.61
CA GLN A 278 2.45 -31.78 26.66
C GLN A 278 3.32 -32.91 26.08
N THR A 279 2.75 -33.73 25.21
CA THR A 279 3.47 -34.79 24.50
C THR A 279 4.58 -34.22 23.64
N LEU A 280 4.30 -33.15 22.89
CA LEU A 280 5.29 -32.45 22.07
C LEU A 280 6.49 -31.93 22.88
N ILE A 281 6.25 -31.28 24.04
CA ILE A 281 7.35 -30.82 24.91
C ILE A 281 8.10 -32.01 25.49
N LYS A 282 7.39 -33.07 25.90
CA LYS A 282 8.01 -34.28 26.45
C LYS A 282 8.95 -34.94 25.44
N GLU A 283 8.49 -35.15 24.21
CA GLU A 283 9.26 -35.78 23.12
C GLU A 283 10.46 -34.93 22.69
N ARG A 284 10.31 -33.61 22.62
CA ARG A 284 11.36 -32.71 22.13
C ARG A 284 12.41 -32.34 23.18
N ASN A 285 12.05 -32.29 24.46
CA ASN A 285 12.92 -31.71 25.50
C ASN A 285 13.30 -32.69 26.63
N TYR A 286 12.73 -33.90 26.68
CA TYR A 286 12.99 -34.88 27.73
C TYR A 286 13.34 -36.26 27.16
N LYS A 287 14.18 -37.01 27.88
CA LYS A 287 14.44 -38.44 27.65
C LYS A 287 13.91 -39.25 28.82
N GLU A 288 13.34 -40.42 28.53
CA GLU A 288 12.91 -41.38 29.54
C GLU A 288 14.10 -42.21 30.01
N VAL A 289 14.36 -42.20 31.31
CA VAL A 289 15.40 -43.02 31.95
C VAL A 289 14.73 -43.97 32.93
N GLU A 290 14.94 -45.27 32.75
CA GLU A 290 14.49 -46.28 33.72
C GLU A 290 15.43 -46.26 34.95
N THR A 291 14.91 -45.82 36.10
CA THR A 291 15.64 -45.84 37.36
C THR A 291 15.11 -46.98 38.24
N THR A 292 15.94 -47.99 38.50
CA THR A 292 15.60 -49.09 39.44
C THR A 292 15.90 -48.65 40.87
N THR A 293 14.85 -48.49 41.69
CA THR A 293 15.04 -48.19 43.11
C THR A 293 15.13 -49.52 43.88
N LYS A 294 16.32 -49.87 44.39
CA LYS A 294 16.48 -51.05 45.27
C LYS A 294 15.65 -50.86 46.53
N GLY A 295 14.68 -51.73 46.77
CA GLY A 295 13.81 -51.67 47.94
C GLY A 295 14.60 -51.68 49.24
N GLU A 296 14.36 -50.70 50.12
CA GLU A 296 14.96 -50.67 51.45
C GLU A 296 14.54 -51.90 52.27
N VAL A 297 15.52 -52.62 52.82
CA VAL A 297 15.29 -53.72 53.76
C VAL A 297 14.81 -53.13 55.09
N LYS A 298 13.50 -53.14 55.33
CA LYS A 298 12.97 -52.90 56.69
C LYS A 298 13.39 -54.07 57.58
N LYS A 299 14.36 -53.85 58.47
CA LYS A 299 14.59 -54.74 59.62
C LYS A 299 13.41 -54.62 60.57
N THR A 300 12.45 -55.52 60.50
CA THR A 300 11.50 -55.73 61.60
C THR A 300 12.23 -56.39 62.77
N GLY A 301 11.87 -56.02 64.00
CA GLY A 301 12.51 -56.47 65.24
C GLY A 301 12.51 -57.99 65.44
N PRO A 302 13.18 -58.49 66.50
CA PRO A 302 13.42 -59.91 66.68
C PRO A 302 12.06 -60.62 66.85
N ILE A 303 11.87 -61.74 66.17
CA ILE A 303 10.64 -62.56 66.11
C ILE A 303 9.71 -62.21 64.93
N SER A 304 10.22 -62.21 63.70
CA SER A 304 9.61 -62.96 62.59
C SER A 304 10.61 -63.15 61.44
N ASN A 305 10.94 -64.39 61.09
CA ASN A 305 11.77 -64.74 59.93
C ASN A 305 10.91 -64.74 58.66
N ARG A 306 10.50 -63.55 58.20
CA ARG A 306 10.07 -63.34 56.81
C ARG A 306 10.65 -62.02 56.32
N ASN A 307 11.76 -62.09 55.59
CA ASN A 307 12.22 -60.99 54.76
C ASN A 307 11.16 -60.78 53.67
N LEU A 308 10.29 -59.80 53.84
CA LEU A 308 9.45 -59.29 52.76
C LEU A 308 10.28 -58.24 52.01
N THR A 309 11.03 -58.68 51.00
CA THR A 309 11.56 -57.76 49.97
C THR A 309 10.37 -57.19 49.22
N LYS A 310 10.21 -55.85 49.22
CA LYS A 310 9.30 -55.21 48.28
C LYS A 310 9.76 -55.57 46.86
N PRO A 311 8.85 -55.86 45.92
CA PRO A 311 9.20 -56.01 44.52
C PRO A 311 9.91 -54.74 44.03
N GLU A 312 10.91 -54.90 43.17
CA GLU A 312 11.60 -53.78 42.52
C GLU A 312 10.58 -52.96 41.73
N GLU A 313 10.36 -51.72 42.15
CA GLU A 313 9.54 -50.77 41.37
C GLU A 313 10.44 -50.13 40.32
N LYS A 314 10.20 -50.49 39.04
CA LYS A 314 10.73 -49.75 37.90
C LYS A 314 10.02 -48.40 37.84
N LYS A 315 10.77 -47.29 37.96
CA LYS A 315 10.23 -45.94 37.83
C LYS A 315 10.86 -45.29 36.61
N ILE A 316 10.02 -44.85 35.67
CA ILE A 316 10.46 -44.06 34.52
C ILE A 316 10.59 -42.61 35.01
N GLU A 317 11.78 -42.03 34.87
CA GLU A 317 12.09 -40.64 35.21
C GLU A 317 12.38 -39.85 33.94
N LEU A 318 11.75 -38.68 33.79
CA LEU A 318 11.96 -37.79 32.65
C LEU A 318 13.12 -36.84 32.96
N VAL A 319 14.20 -36.96 32.19
CA VAL A 319 15.40 -36.13 32.35
C VAL A 319 15.49 -35.13 31.18
N PRO A 320 15.69 -33.82 31.43
CA PRO A 320 15.83 -32.83 30.36
C PRO A 320 17.01 -33.13 29.44
N ILE A 321 16.84 -32.91 28.14
CA ILE A 321 17.92 -33.00 27.15
C ILE A 321 18.76 -31.73 27.25
N VAL A 322 19.95 -31.84 27.86
CA VAL A 322 20.89 -30.71 28.02
C VAL A 322 21.80 -30.57 26.80
N GLU A 323 22.20 -31.69 26.19
CA GLU A 323 23.01 -31.74 24.98
C GLU A 323 22.25 -32.53 23.91
N TRP A 324 22.09 -31.92 22.73
CA TRP A 324 21.48 -32.57 21.57
C TRP A 324 22.47 -33.55 20.96
N ASP A 325 22.01 -34.77 20.67
CA ASP A 325 22.81 -35.87 20.16
C ASP A 325 22.97 -35.87 18.63
N GLY A 326 22.47 -34.82 17.96
CA GLY A 326 22.50 -34.68 16.51
C GLY A 326 21.41 -35.46 15.78
N LYS A 327 20.58 -36.24 16.49
CA LYS A 327 19.52 -37.04 15.88
C LYS A 327 18.17 -36.34 16.02
N GLY A 328 17.36 -36.44 14.96
CA GLY A 328 16.06 -35.76 14.87
C GLY A 328 16.18 -34.25 15.01
N HIS A 329 15.14 -33.59 15.51
CA HIS A 329 15.18 -32.14 15.70
C HIS A 329 15.81 -31.73 17.03
N PRO A 330 16.50 -30.58 17.10
CA PRO A 330 17.05 -30.08 18.34
C PRO A 330 15.95 -29.82 19.39
N PRO A 331 16.29 -29.84 20.69
CA PRO A 331 15.35 -29.46 21.75
C PRO A 331 14.78 -28.08 21.52
N LEU A 332 13.50 -27.89 21.86
CA LEU A 332 12.86 -26.59 21.74
C LEU A 332 13.54 -25.59 22.67
N SER A 333 13.59 -24.34 22.24
CA SER A 333 14.13 -23.24 23.03
C SER A 333 13.37 -23.09 24.36
N ASN A 334 14.06 -22.60 25.38
CA ASN A 334 13.44 -22.30 26.67
C ASN A 334 12.28 -21.30 26.49
N GLU A 335 12.42 -20.34 25.57
CA GLU A 335 11.38 -19.37 25.25
C GLU A 335 10.14 -20.02 24.63
N CYS A 336 10.30 -21.01 23.75
CA CYS A 336 9.20 -21.79 23.19
C CYS A 336 8.50 -22.61 24.28
N VAL A 337 9.27 -23.38 25.04
CA VAL A 337 8.76 -24.22 26.14
C VAL A 337 8.04 -23.38 27.20
N ASP A 338 8.61 -22.23 27.59
CA ASP A 338 8.00 -21.32 28.55
C ASP A 338 6.68 -20.72 28.02
N ALA A 339 6.64 -20.32 26.75
CA ALA A 339 5.44 -19.78 26.14
C ALA A 339 4.29 -20.82 26.12
N LEU A 340 4.59 -22.07 25.76
CA LEU A 340 3.63 -23.17 25.78
C LEU A 340 3.23 -23.56 27.21
N ASN A 341 4.18 -23.62 28.15
CA ASN A 341 3.91 -23.97 29.55
C ASN A 341 3.01 -22.95 30.25
N ARG A 342 3.11 -21.65 29.93
CA ARG A 342 2.16 -20.63 30.44
C ARG A 342 0.72 -20.98 30.06
N PHE A 343 0.49 -21.44 28.83
CA PHE A 343 -0.82 -21.91 28.39
C PHE A 343 -1.23 -23.20 29.12
N LEU A 344 -0.33 -24.19 29.22
CA LEU A 344 -0.58 -25.50 29.86
C LEU A 344 -0.87 -25.42 31.37
N SER A 345 -0.31 -24.42 32.05
CA SER A 345 -0.50 -24.19 33.49
C SER A 345 -1.89 -23.63 33.85
N THR A 346 -2.70 -23.28 32.86
CA THR A 346 -4.03 -22.71 33.05
C THR A 346 -5.09 -23.81 33.28
N SER A 347 -6.15 -23.49 34.03
CA SER A 347 -7.27 -24.42 34.27
C SER A 347 -8.08 -24.68 32.99
N ASP A 348 -8.69 -25.87 32.86
CA ASP A 348 -9.33 -26.31 31.61
C ASP A 348 -10.51 -25.42 31.17
N ASN A 349 -11.29 -24.89 32.12
CA ASN A 349 -12.36 -23.93 31.83
C ASN A 349 -11.84 -22.63 31.19
N THR A 350 -10.71 -22.13 31.70
CA THR A 350 -10.07 -20.92 31.17
C THR A 350 -9.37 -21.21 29.85
N LEU A 351 -8.77 -22.40 29.71
CA LEU A 351 -8.11 -22.86 28.49
C LEU A 351 -9.06 -22.87 27.28
N SER A 352 -10.29 -23.37 27.48
CA SER A 352 -11.32 -23.35 26.42
C SER A 352 -11.65 -21.92 25.94
N SER A 353 -11.67 -20.95 26.87
CA SER A 353 -11.90 -19.54 26.55
C SER A 353 -10.72 -18.88 25.83
N ILE A 354 -9.49 -19.26 26.22
CA ILE A 354 -8.26 -18.83 25.53
C ILE A 354 -8.24 -19.37 24.11
N LEU A 355 -8.53 -20.67 23.90
CA LEU A 355 -8.57 -21.28 22.57
C LEU A 355 -9.64 -20.64 21.67
N ALA A 356 -10.82 -20.31 22.21
CA ALA A 356 -11.85 -19.60 21.45
C ALA A 356 -11.33 -18.22 20.99
N SER A 357 -10.64 -17.50 21.86
CA SER A 357 -10.05 -16.19 21.55
C SER A 357 -8.89 -16.31 20.55
N PHE A 358 -8.06 -17.35 20.69
CA PHE A 358 -6.95 -17.68 19.79
C PHE A 358 -7.43 -18.02 18.37
N ASN A 359 -8.45 -18.87 18.24
CA ASN A 359 -8.94 -19.33 16.94
C ASN A 359 -9.80 -18.30 16.18
N ALA A 360 -10.47 -17.38 16.88
CA ALA A 360 -11.38 -16.42 16.29
C ALA A 360 -10.78 -15.64 15.09
N PRO A 361 -9.60 -14.98 15.20
CA PRO A 361 -9.00 -14.27 14.07
C PRO A 361 -8.34 -15.20 13.03
N LEU A 362 -8.02 -16.44 13.40
CA LEU A 362 -7.37 -17.42 12.51
C LEU A 362 -8.38 -18.20 11.63
N THR A 363 -9.68 -18.08 11.91
CA THR A 363 -10.72 -18.89 11.26
C THR A 363 -10.73 -18.74 9.73
N ILE A 364 -10.27 -17.61 9.18
CA ILE A 364 -10.19 -17.42 7.72
C ILE A 364 -9.22 -18.40 7.04
N TRP A 365 -8.20 -18.90 7.76
CA TRP A 365 -7.25 -19.91 7.26
C TRP A 365 -7.79 -21.34 7.31
N ALA A 366 -8.98 -21.56 7.88
CA ALA A 366 -9.68 -22.84 7.71
C ALA A 366 -10.11 -23.06 6.25
N SER A 367 -10.17 -22.00 5.44
CA SER A 367 -10.37 -22.10 3.99
C SER A 367 -9.07 -22.52 3.30
N PRO A 368 -9.05 -23.64 2.55
CA PRO A 368 -7.88 -24.06 1.77
C PRO A 368 -7.42 -23.01 0.75
N ILE A 369 -8.33 -22.14 0.30
CA ILE A 369 -8.02 -21.05 -0.64
C ILE A 369 -7.14 -19.99 0.03
N VAL A 370 -7.49 -19.57 1.24
CA VAL A 370 -6.74 -18.56 2.00
C VAL A 370 -5.41 -19.15 2.47
N ASP A 371 -5.44 -20.40 2.92
CA ASP A 371 -4.23 -21.14 3.31
C ASP A 371 -3.23 -21.21 2.14
N ALA A 372 -3.67 -21.68 0.97
CA ALA A 372 -2.83 -21.74 -0.23
C ALA A 372 -2.33 -20.37 -0.70
N ALA A 373 -3.19 -19.34 -0.66
CA ALA A 373 -2.78 -17.97 -1.03
C ALA A 373 -1.78 -17.34 -0.05
N THR A 374 -1.62 -17.92 1.15
CA THR A 374 -0.69 -17.43 2.18
C THR A 374 0.40 -18.43 2.55
N SER A 375 0.58 -19.47 1.75
CA SER A 375 1.56 -20.54 2.01
C SER A 375 2.99 -20.20 1.57
N GLY A 376 3.17 -19.22 0.69
CA GLY A 376 4.48 -18.81 0.16
C GLY A 376 4.51 -17.34 -0.26
N ASN A 377 5.61 -16.91 -0.88
CA ASN A 377 5.76 -15.57 -1.46
C ASN A 377 6.08 -15.67 -2.94
N ASP A 378 5.30 -15.00 -3.78
CA ASP A 378 5.69 -14.78 -5.18
C ASP A 378 6.22 -13.34 -5.41
N PHE A 379 6.18 -12.50 -4.38
CA PHE A 379 6.79 -11.17 -4.33
C PHE A 379 7.30 -10.85 -2.92
N ASP A 380 8.25 -9.93 -2.83
CA ASP A 380 8.87 -9.51 -1.55
C ASP A 380 8.60 -8.03 -1.27
N LEU A 381 7.99 -7.75 -0.11
CA LEU A 381 7.69 -6.38 0.32
C LEU A 381 8.94 -5.51 0.53
N ARG A 382 10.12 -6.12 0.80
CA ARG A 382 11.41 -5.43 0.98
C ARG A 382 11.96 -4.86 -0.32
N ASP A 383 11.46 -5.33 -1.46
CA ASP A 383 11.95 -4.95 -2.78
C ASP A 383 11.21 -3.75 -3.38
N ILE A 384 10.10 -3.32 -2.76
CA ILE A 384 9.19 -2.34 -3.36
C ILE A 384 9.84 -0.98 -3.63
N ARG A 385 10.89 -0.63 -2.89
CA ARG A 385 11.69 0.59 -3.09
C ARG A 385 13.03 0.33 -3.78
N LYS A 386 13.38 -0.94 -4.04
CA LYS A 386 14.62 -1.37 -4.71
C LYS A 386 14.43 -1.56 -6.21
N ARG A 387 13.28 -2.11 -6.61
CA ARG A 387 12.85 -2.30 -7.99
C ARG A 387 11.44 -1.78 -8.19
N ARG A 388 11.08 -1.47 -9.43
CA ARG A 388 9.76 -0.97 -9.79
C ARG A 388 8.78 -2.13 -9.86
N MET A 389 7.81 -2.15 -8.96
CA MET A 389 6.79 -3.20 -8.93
C MET A 389 5.42 -2.65 -8.52
N THR A 390 4.37 -3.36 -8.92
CA THR A 390 2.99 -3.06 -8.56
C THR A 390 2.34 -4.25 -7.90
N ILE A 391 1.80 -4.05 -6.70
CA ILE A 391 1.05 -5.08 -5.98
C ILE A 391 -0.40 -4.63 -5.88
N TYR A 392 -1.30 -5.41 -6.45
CA TYR A 392 -2.74 -5.23 -6.34
C TYR A 392 -3.25 -6.16 -5.23
N LEU A 393 -3.76 -5.57 -4.15
CA LEU A 393 -4.45 -6.30 -3.09
C LEU A 393 -5.93 -6.41 -3.47
N GLY A 394 -6.28 -7.51 -4.14
CA GLY A 394 -7.64 -7.78 -4.61
C GLY A 394 -8.50 -8.32 -3.48
N ILE A 395 -9.52 -7.55 -3.06
CA ILE A 395 -10.42 -7.99 -1.98
C ILE A 395 -11.86 -7.88 -2.46
N PRO A 396 -12.55 -9.00 -2.74
CA PRO A 396 -13.95 -8.97 -3.14
C PRO A 396 -14.82 -8.19 -2.13
N PRO A 397 -15.84 -7.43 -2.58
CA PRO A 397 -16.64 -6.59 -1.67
C PRO A 397 -17.33 -7.36 -0.54
N ASN A 398 -17.73 -8.62 -0.80
CA ASN A 398 -18.35 -9.52 0.17
C ASN A 398 -17.35 -10.12 1.17
N LYS A 399 -16.05 -9.91 0.99
CA LYS A 399 -14.96 -10.43 1.83
C LYS A 399 -14.20 -9.34 2.59
N LEU A 400 -14.58 -8.06 2.43
CA LEU A 400 -13.92 -6.92 3.08
C LEU A 400 -13.78 -7.06 4.60
N ALA A 401 -14.83 -7.53 5.28
CA ALA A 401 -14.81 -7.70 6.73
C ALA A 401 -13.88 -8.85 7.16
N GLU A 402 -13.83 -9.94 6.40
CA GLU A 402 -12.94 -11.08 6.65
C GLU A 402 -11.47 -10.71 6.35
N ALA A 403 -11.26 -9.79 5.40
CA ALA A 403 -9.94 -9.34 4.95
C ALA A 403 -9.27 -8.31 5.87
N GLU A 404 -9.96 -7.78 6.89
CA GLU A 404 -9.45 -6.70 7.75
C GLU A 404 -8.10 -7.09 8.38
N ILE A 405 -8.00 -8.29 8.94
CA ILE A 405 -6.79 -8.79 9.62
C ILE A 405 -5.64 -8.94 8.62
N LEU A 406 -5.90 -9.60 7.47
CA LEU A 406 -4.89 -9.77 6.40
C LEU A 406 -4.42 -8.43 5.84
N THR A 407 -5.34 -7.49 5.63
CA THR A 407 -5.02 -6.15 5.12
C THR A 407 -4.16 -5.40 6.13
N ASN A 408 -4.53 -5.41 7.41
CA ASN A 408 -3.77 -4.73 8.46
C ASN A 408 -2.37 -5.34 8.61
N LEU A 409 -2.27 -6.67 8.57
CA LEU A 409 -1.00 -7.39 8.60
C LEU A 409 -0.11 -7.03 7.39
N PHE A 410 -0.68 -7.06 6.18
CA PHE A 410 0.01 -6.71 4.94
C PHE A 410 0.58 -5.29 5.00
N PHE A 411 -0.24 -4.29 5.34
CA PHE A 411 0.22 -2.90 5.41
C PHE A 411 1.19 -2.65 6.56
N THR A 412 1.02 -3.35 7.69
CA THR A 412 1.96 -3.25 8.82
C THR A 412 3.33 -3.75 8.42
N GLN A 413 3.43 -4.91 7.78
CA GLN A 413 4.70 -5.43 7.28
C GLN A 413 5.27 -4.57 6.15
N LEU A 414 4.45 -4.19 5.16
CA LEU A 414 4.86 -3.32 4.06
C LEU A 414 5.51 -2.03 4.57
N ILE A 415 4.87 -1.34 5.51
CA ILE A 415 5.39 -0.08 6.04
C ILE A 415 6.62 -0.33 6.90
N SER A 416 6.57 -1.28 7.85
CA SER A 416 7.66 -1.51 8.79
C SER A 416 8.96 -1.87 8.07
N LEU A 417 8.91 -2.82 7.13
CA LEU A 417 10.06 -3.26 6.32
C LEU A 417 10.62 -2.14 5.40
N ASN A 418 9.84 -1.09 5.15
CA ASN A 418 10.20 0.02 4.29
C ASN A 418 10.40 1.35 5.04
N THR A 419 10.47 1.32 6.37
CA THR A 419 10.72 2.53 7.19
C THR A 419 12.01 2.49 8.00
N ASP A 420 12.88 1.51 7.77
CA ASP A 420 14.19 1.46 8.46
C ASP A 420 15.22 2.43 7.87
N LYS A 421 15.12 2.69 6.56
CA LYS A 421 16.05 3.53 5.79
C LYS A 421 15.30 4.58 5.00
N LEU A 422 15.76 5.84 5.08
CA LEU A 422 15.23 6.95 4.28
C LEU A 422 15.41 6.70 2.77
N ILE A 423 14.55 7.30 1.96
CA ILE A 423 14.69 7.23 0.50
C ILE A 423 16.03 7.85 0.07
N HIS A 424 16.71 7.22 -0.90
CA HIS A 424 18.04 7.63 -1.39
C HIS A 424 19.17 7.62 -0.35
N SER A 425 18.95 7.10 0.86
CA SER A 425 20.02 6.94 1.87
C SER A 425 21.07 5.90 1.47
N THR A 426 20.67 4.93 0.64
CA THR A 426 21.55 3.89 0.09
C THR A 426 21.31 3.78 -1.41
N PRO A 427 22.31 3.35 -2.19
CA PRO A 427 22.15 3.17 -3.63
C PRO A 427 21.04 2.20 -4.02
N GLU A 428 20.67 1.26 -3.16
CA GLU A 428 19.60 0.27 -3.42
C GLU A 428 18.19 0.88 -3.33
N ILE A 429 17.94 1.78 -2.37
CA ILE A 429 16.62 2.38 -2.14
C ILE A 429 16.42 3.59 -3.06
N LYS A 430 16.00 3.30 -4.28
CA LYS A 430 15.90 4.28 -5.39
C LYS A 430 14.50 4.80 -5.62
N TYR A 431 13.48 3.98 -5.42
CA TYR A 431 12.14 4.25 -5.95
C TYR A 431 11.16 4.60 -4.82
N PRO A 432 10.41 5.71 -4.93
CA PRO A 432 9.26 5.94 -4.07
C PRO A 432 8.14 4.95 -4.41
N CYS A 433 7.27 4.66 -3.44
CA CYS A 433 6.12 3.81 -3.64
C CYS A 433 4.82 4.58 -3.34
N LEU A 434 3.88 4.55 -4.28
CA LEU A 434 2.55 5.10 -4.10
C LEU A 434 1.62 4.04 -3.50
N LEU A 435 1.08 4.33 -2.33
CA LEU A 435 0.02 3.55 -1.70
C LEU A 435 -1.33 4.12 -2.13
N LEU A 436 -1.96 3.49 -3.11
CA LEU A 436 -3.24 3.88 -3.69
C LEU A 436 -4.38 3.15 -3.00
N MET A 437 -5.15 3.89 -2.21
CA MET A 437 -6.21 3.34 -1.37
C MET A 437 -7.58 3.71 -1.95
N ASP A 438 -8.06 2.99 -2.99
CA ASP A 438 -9.31 3.32 -3.72
C ASP A 438 -10.54 3.39 -2.79
N GLU A 439 -10.59 2.55 -1.77
CA GLU A 439 -11.62 2.59 -0.73
C GLU A 439 -10.96 2.49 0.65
N PHE A 440 -10.31 3.57 1.08
CA PHE A 440 -9.44 3.57 2.26
C PHE A 440 -10.12 3.09 3.55
N THR A 441 -11.40 3.39 3.74
CA THR A 441 -12.15 3.01 4.94
C THR A 441 -12.85 1.66 4.83
N ALA A 442 -12.84 1.01 3.66
CA ALA A 442 -13.51 -0.28 3.48
C ALA A 442 -12.93 -1.43 4.34
N PRO A 443 -11.61 -1.62 4.43
CA PRO A 443 -11.04 -2.67 5.27
C PRO A 443 -11.05 -2.30 6.76
N GLY A 444 -11.63 -1.17 7.16
CA GLY A 444 -11.57 -0.68 8.54
C GLY A 444 -10.30 0.12 8.84
N ARG A 445 -9.84 0.08 10.09
CA ARG A 445 -8.70 0.87 10.55
C ARG A 445 -7.39 0.13 10.29
N ILE A 446 -6.59 0.63 9.35
CA ILE A 446 -5.20 0.19 9.17
C ILE A 446 -4.34 0.92 10.19
N GLU A 447 -4.00 0.25 11.30
CA GLU A 447 -3.38 0.88 12.46
C GLU A 447 -2.04 1.55 12.16
N ILE A 448 -1.19 0.88 11.38
CA ILE A 448 0.14 1.38 11.07
C ILE A 448 0.09 2.71 10.31
N ILE A 449 -0.94 2.94 9.49
CA ILE A 449 -1.10 4.20 8.75
C ILE A 449 -1.45 5.34 9.71
N ASP A 450 -2.26 5.06 10.74
CA ASP A 450 -2.58 6.07 11.78
C ASP A 450 -1.30 6.53 12.51
N LYS A 451 -0.45 5.56 12.87
CA LYS A 451 0.81 5.80 13.59
C LYS A 451 1.90 6.41 12.72
N ALA A 452 1.98 6.03 11.44
CA ALA A 452 3.07 6.40 10.53
C ALA A 452 2.80 7.65 9.68
N ASN A 453 1.57 8.15 9.61
CA ASN A 453 1.21 9.24 8.68
C ASN A 453 2.02 10.54 8.85
N ALA A 454 2.70 10.75 9.97
CA ALA A 454 3.54 11.93 10.20
C ALA A 454 4.92 11.85 9.52
N PHE A 455 5.47 10.64 9.32
CA PHE A 455 6.83 10.45 8.83
C PHE A 455 6.93 9.61 7.54
N LEU A 456 5.89 8.86 7.18
CA LEU A 456 5.86 7.94 6.04
C LEU A 456 6.33 8.58 4.72
N ALA A 457 5.97 9.87 4.51
CA ALA A 457 6.42 10.65 3.35
C ALA A 457 7.95 10.75 3.25
N GLY A 458 8.66 10.91 4.37
CA GLY A 458 10.13 11.02 4.39
C GLY A 458 10.85 9.73 3.97
N TYR A 459 10.18 8.59 4.10
CA TYR A 459 10.69 7.29 3.68
C TYR A 459 10.38 6.94 2.21
N GLY A 460 9.73 7.86 1.48
CA GLY A 460 9.36 7.62 0.08
C GLY A 460 8.09 6.80 -0.11
N LEU A 461 7.32 6.58 0.96
CA LEU A 461 6.01 5.94 0.89
C LEU A 461 4.93 7.03 0.85
N ARG A 462 4.21 7.11 -0.26
CA ARG A 462 3.30 8.22 -0.57
C ARG A 462 1.85 7.74 -0.57
N LEU A 463 0.99 8.36 0.23
CA LEU A 463 -0.44 8.01 0.28
C LEU A 463 -1.26 8.78 -0.76
N LEU A 464 -2.06 8.04 -1.53
CA LEU A 464 -3.22 8.54 -2.27
C LEU A 464 -4.47 7.89 -1.69
N THR A 465 -5.10 8.62 -0.77
CA THR A 465 -6.23 8.13 0.02
C THR A 465 -7.54 8.52 -0.65
N ILE A 466 -8.43 7.57 -0.89
CA ILE A 466 -9.72 7.82 -1.53
C ILE A 466 -10.84 7.40 -0.58
N VAL A 467 -11.75 8.35 -0.31
CA VAL A 467 -12.88 8.19 0.61
C VAL A 467 -14.15 8.74 -0.01
N GLN A 468 -15.31 8.24 0.41
CA GLN A 468 -16.59 8.74 -0.13
C GLN A 468 -16.92 10.12 0.44
N SER A 469 -16.65 10.30 1.73
CA SER A 469 -16.70 11.61 2.38
C SER A 469 -15.59 11.75 3.43
N PRO A 470 -15.13 12.98 3.71
CA PRO A 470 -14.15 13.20 4.77
C PRO A 470 -14.64 12.74 6.16
N SER A 471 -15.97 12.72 6.37
CA SER A 471 -16.59 12.25 7.59
C SER A 471 -16.41 10.74 7.83
N GLN A 472 -16.22 9.91 6.79
CA GLN A 472 -15.99 8.47 6.96
C GLN A 472 -14.70 8.18 7.71
N ILE A 473 -13.65 8.98 7.49
CA ILE A 473 -12.39 8.80 8.21
C ILE A 473 -12.60 9.04 9.72
N LYS A 474 -13.49 9.98 10.07
CA LYS A 474 -13.74 10.40 11.45
C LYS A 474 -14.69 9.49 12.24
N THR A 475 -15.21 8.42 11.63
CA THR A 475 -16.09 7.47 12.34
C THR A 475 -15.32 6.69 13.40
N GLU A 476 -16.05 6.08 14.34
CA GLU A 476 -15.49 5.29 15.45
C GLU A 476 -14.39 4.31 15.00
N PRO A 477 -13.36 4.04 15.83
CA PRO A 477 -12.17 3.26 15.46
C PRO A 477 -12.40 1.86 14.88
N ARG A 478 -13.58 1.25 15.13
CA ARG A 478 -13.97 -0.03 14.51
C ARG A 478 -14.30 0.08 13.02
N ARG A 479 -14.59 1.28 12.51
CA ARG A 479 -14.94 1.55 11.10
C ARG A 479 -14.08 2.63 10.44
N GLY A 480 -13.42 3.47 11.24
CA GLY A 480 -12.54 4.54 10.78
C GLY A 480 -11.42 4.80 11.79
N TYR A 481 -10.98 6.05 11.88
CA TYR A 481 -9.81 6.45 12.66
C TYR A 481 -10.19 7.27 13.90
N GLY A 482 -11.48 7.35 14.23
CA GLY A 482 -12.00 8.25 15.24
C GLY A 482 -11.86 9.72 14.84
N LYS A 483 -12.42 10.62 15.66
CA LYS A 483 -12.43 12.06 15.35
C LYS A 483 -11.02 12.65 15.29
N GLU A 484 -10.19 12.38 16.31
CA GLU A 484 -8.84 12.92 16.44
C GLU A 484 -7.88 12.33 15.39
N GLY A 485 -7.84 11.00 15.24
CA GLY A 485 -7.03 10.31 14.23
C GLY A 485 -7.42 10.73 12.81
N GLY A 486 -8.73 10.85 12.54
CA GLY A 486 -9.22 11.32 11.25
C GLY A 486 -8.86 12.77 10.94
N GLU A 487 -8.86 13.67 11.92
CA GLU A 487 -8.41 15.06 11.74
C GLU A 487 -6.90 15.15 11.46
N THR A 488 -6.09 14.37 12.18
CA THR A 488 -4.66 14.25 11.93
C THR A 488 -4.38 13.73 10.52
N LEU A 489 -5.05 12.63 10.12
CA LEU A 489 -4.90 12.07 8.78
C LEU A 489 -5.28 13.09 7.71
N MET A 490 -6.42 13.75 7.84
CA MET A 490 -6.84 14.80 6.90
C MET A 490 -5.89 16.00 6.86
N THR A 491 -5.20 16.32 7.95
CA THR A 491 -4.25 17.43 8.01
C THR A 491 -2.94 17.09 7.31
N ASN A 492 -2.46 15.86 7.47
CA ASN A 492 -1.23 15.37 6.82
C ASN A 492 -1.37 15.20 5.29
N HIS A 493 -2.61 15.13 4.78
CA HIS A 493 -2.89 15.25 3.36
C HIS A 493 -2.80 16.70 2.89
N ALA A 494 -1.64 17.06 2.33
CA ALA A 494 -1.34 18.40 1.84
C ALA A 494 -2.26 18.83 0.69
N LEU A 495 -2.62 17.90 -0.19
CA LEU A 495 -3.53 18.12 -1.31
C LEU A 495 -4.86 17.38 -1.09
N LYS A 496 -5.97 18.08 -1.32
CA LYS A 496 -7.33 17.54 -1.24
C LYS A 496 -8.05 17.77 -2.55
N ILE A 497 -8.56 16.70 -3.14
CA ILE A 497 -9.40 16.70 -4.33
C ILE A 497 -10.84 16.49 -3.86
N LEU A 498 -11.70 17.44 -4.15
CA LEU A 498 -13.08 17.47 -3.71
C LEU A 498 -13.98 17.34 -4.95
N PHE A 499 -14.71 16.23 -5.05
CA PHE A 499 -15.75 16.10 -6.06
C PHE A 499 -17.04 16.76 -5.59
N THR A 500 -18.02 16.88 -6.48
CA THR A 500 -19.38 17.30 -6.13
C THR A 500 -19.88 16.47 -4.94
N PRO A 501 -20.29 17.10 -3.82
CA PRO A 501 -20.80 16.38 -2.65
C PRO A 501 -22.24 15.89 -2.89
N ASP A 502 -22.56 14.71 -2.36
CA ASP A 502 -23.91 14.14 -2.40
C ASP A 502 -24.73 14.46 -1.13
N ASP A 503 -24.06 14.88 -0.05
CA ASP A 503 -24.68 15.15 1.24
C ASP A 503 -24.47 16.60 1.72
N GLN A 504 -25.45 17.10 2.48
CA GLN A 504 -25.48 18.49 2.95
C GLN A 504 -24.33 18.82 3.91
N LYS A 505 -23.90 17.86 4.73
CA LYS A 505 -22.86 18.08 5.74
C LYS A 505 -21.51 18.31 5.04
N THR A 506 -21.15 17.44 4.11
CA THR A 506 -19.95 17.55 3.28
C THR A 506 -19.97 18.84 2.45
N ALA A 507 -21.12 19.23 1.90
CA ALA A 507 -21.23 20.50 1.18
C ALA A 507 -21.02 21.75 2.07
N ASN A 508 -21.50 21.71 3.31
CA ASN A 508 -21.23 22.76 4.29
C ASN A 508 -19.74 22.82 4.65
N GLU A 509 -19.11 21.67 4.92
CA GLU A 509 -17.67 21.55 5.19
C GLU A 509 -16.84 22.09 4.00
N TYR A 510 -17.24 21.80 2.76
CA TYR A 510 -16.57 22.31 1.56
C TYR A 510 -16.74 23.82 1.40
N SER A 511 -17.94 24.36 1.61
CA SER A 511 -18.20 25.81 1.57
C SER A 511 -17.33 26.56 2.60
N GLU A 512 -17.24 26.03 3.82
CA GLU A 512 -16.36 26.57 4.86
C GLU A 512 -14.88 26.48 4.45
N MET A 513 -14.45 25.35 3.89
CA MET A 513 -13.07 25.13 3.44
C MET A 513 -12.65 26.09 2.31
N LEU A 514 -13.58 26.45 1.41
CA LEU A 514 -13.35 27.41 0.34
C LEU A 514 -13.25 28.86 0.84
N GLY A 515 -13.86 29.15 1.99
CA GLY A 515 -13.85 30.46 2.63
C GLY A 515 -14.83 31.45 2.02
N THR A 516 -14.80 32.68 2.53
CA THR A 516 -15.72 33.76 2.16
C THR A 516 -15.00 34.95 1.53
N TYR A 517 -15.75 35.73 0.75
CA TYR A 517 -15.29 36.99 0.17
C TYR A 517 -16.28 38.13 0.43
N THR A 518 -15.79 39.37 0.35
CA THR A 518 -16.63 40.57 0.39
C THR A 518 -17.38 40.74 -0.92
N PHE A 519 -18.70 40.58 -0.89
CA PHE A 519 -19.61 40.83 -1.99
C PHE A 519 -20.23 42.23 -1.86
N LYS A 520 -20.13 43.05 -2.91
CA LYS A 520 -20.77 44.38 -2.94
C LYS A 520 -22.19 44.26 -3.45
N ALA A 521 -23.15 44.26 -2.54
CA ALA A 521 -24.57 44.27 -2.88
C ALA A 521 -24.99 45.70 -3.25
N GLN A 522 -25.41 45.88 -4.50
CA GLN A 522 -26.00 47.12 -4.99
C GLN A 522 -27.52 47.00 -4.96
N SER A 523 -28.19 47.86 -4.20
CA SER A 523 -29.64 48.00 -4.31
C SER A 523 -29.97 48.95 -5.46
N ILE A 524 -30.99 48.61 -6.24
CA ILE A 524 -31.56 49.52 -7.24
C ILE A 524 -33.00 49.76 -6.81
N ASN A 525 -33.32 51.00 -6.46
CA ASN A 525 -34.70 51.39 -6.16
C ASN A 525 -35.43 51.54 -7.50
N ILE A 526 -36.35 50.63 -7.81
CA ILE A 526 -37.05 50.62 -9.11
C ILE A 526 -38.01 51.82 -9.25
N HIS A 527 -38.44 52.43 -8.14
CA HIS A 527 -39.42 53.52 -8.12
C HIS A 527 -38.84 54.93 -8.31
N GLU A 528 -37.55 55.13 -8.03
CA GLU A 528 -36.86 56.39 -8.31
C GLU A 528 -35.68 56.08 -9.22
N ARG A 529 -35.48 56.84 -10.30
CA ARG A 529 -34.28 56.71 -11.16
C ARG A 529 -32.99 57.21 -10.45
N SER A 530 -32.83 56.90 -9.17
CA SER A 530 -31.68 57.21 -8.33
C SER A 530 -30.80 55.96 -8.15
N LYS A 531 -29.48 56.16 -8.19
CA LYS A 531 -28.49 55.09 -8.00
C LYS A 531 -28.56 54.66 -6.53
N GLY A 532 -28.97 53.42 -6.26
CA GLY A 532 -29.17 52.94 -4.90
C GLY A 532 -27.87 52.68 -4.13
N SER A 533 -28.02 52.21 -2.89
CA SER A 533 -26.93 52.08 -1.92
C SER A 533 -26.05 50.86 -2.22
N GLU A 534 -24.74 50.99 -2.03
CA GLU A 534 -23.77 49.90 -2.12
C GLU A 534 -23.42 49.45 -0.70
N SER A 535 -23.58 48.16 -0.41
CA SER A 535 -23.27 47.56 0.90
C SER A 535 -22.35 46.36 0.75
N ASP A 536 -21.35 46.28 1.62
CA ASP A 536 -20.45 45.13 1.70
C ASP A 536 -21.10 44.01 2.53
N GLN A 537 -21.18 42.81 1.97
CA GLN A 537 -21.75 41.62 2.61
C GLN A 537 -20.78 40.45 2.55
N ARG A 538 -20.88 39.52 3.50
CA ARG A 538 -20.12 38.26 3.50
C ARG A 538 -20.82 37.22 2.63
N ARG A 539 -20.12 36.67 1.64
CA ARG A 539 -20.60 35.55 0.82
C ARG A 539 -19.56 34.43 0.75
N SER A 540 -19.97 33.18 0.86
CA SER A 540 -19.09 32.03 0.60
C SER A 540 -18.65 32.02 -0.86
N LEU A 541 -17.42 31.56 -1.14
CA LEU A 541 -16.94 31.43 -2.53
C LEU A 541 -17.88 30.55 -3.37
N MET A 542 -18.38 29.46 -2.77
CA MET A 542 -19.52 28.71 -3.28
C MET A 542 -20.46 28.40 -2.12
N LEU A 543 -21.76 28.58 -2.33
CA LEU A 543 -22.79 28.14 -1.40
C LEU A 543 -22.89 26.60 -1.40
N PRO A 544 -23.35 25.98 -0.31
CA PRO A 544 -23.57 24.53 -0.29
C PRO A 544 -24.48 24.03 -1.42
N GLN A 545 -25.48 24.82 -1.81
CA GLN A 545 -26.38 24.53 -2.95
C GLN A 545 -25.62 24.58 -4.28
N GLU A 546 -24.81 25.62 -4.51
CA GLU A 546 -23.97 25.75 -5.70
C GLU A 546 -22.95 24.60 -5.82
N LEU A 547 -22.49 24.06 -4.68
CA LEU A 547 -21.61 22.90 -4.65
C LEU A 547 -22.33 21.61 -5.07
N HIS A 548 -23.59 21.39 -4.66
CA HIS A 548 -24.38 20.24 -5.12
C HIS A 548 -24.69 20.34 -6.63
N GLU A 549 -24.94 21.55 -7.12
CA GLU A 549 -25.20 21.81 -8.54
C GLU A 549 -23.93 21.84 -9.40
N MET A 550 -22.75 21.67 -8.79
CA MET A 550 -21.50 21.62 -9.53
C MET A 550 -21.48 20.42 -10.48
N SER A 551 -21.30 20.69 -11.77
CA SER A 551 -21.18 19.67 -12.82
C SER A 551 -20.26 18.53 -12.40
N LEU A 552 -20.70 17.28 -12.62
CA LEU A 552 -19.91 16.08 -12.34
C LEU A 552 -18.61 15.99 -13.15
N ALA A 553 -18.44 16.81 -14.20
CA ALA A 553 -17.20 16.94 -14.95
C ALA A 553 -16.19 17.91 -14.31
N LYS A 554 -16.57 18.62 -13.25
CA LYS A 554 -15.71 19.54 -12.50
C LYS A 554 -15.36 18.98 -11.14
N GLN A 555 -14.27 19.48 -10.59
CA GLN A 555 -13.77 19.18 -9.26
C GLN A 555 -13.02 20.38 -8.71
N ILE A 556 -12.84 20.39 -7.40
CA ILE A 556 -12.11 21.43 -6.68
C ILE A 556 -10.84 20.80 -6.09
N ILE A 557 -9.70 21.45 -6.26
CA ILE A 557 -8.45 21.07 -5.61
C ILE A 557 -8.09 22.13 -4.57
N ARG A 558 -7.74 21.68 -3.37
CA ARG A 558 -7.21 22.50 -2.30
C ARG A 558 -5.82 21.99 -1.95
N ILE A 559 -4.83 22.87 -2.07
CA ILE A 559 -3.45 22.64 -1.64
C ILE A 559 -3.04 23.77 -0.69
N GLY A 560 -2.14 23.49 0.25
CA GLY A 560 -1.59 24.51 1.16
C GLY A 560 -1.02 25.72 0.40
N ASN A 561 -1.13 26.90 1.00
CA ASN A 561 -0.59 28.17 0.48
C ASN A 561 -1.07 28.61 -0.92
N THR A 562 -2.12 27.99 -1.46
CA THR A 562 -2.72 28.38 -2.76
C THR A 562 -4.23 28.56 -2.60
N LYS A 563 -4.81 29.46 -3.40
CA LYS A 563 -6.27 29.59 -3.49
C LYS A 563 -6.89 28.28 -4.01
N PRO A 564 -8.15 27.97 -3.68
CA PRO A 564 -8.83 26.79 -4.25
C PRO A 564 -8.82 26.80 -5.77
N ILE A 565 -8.69 25.63 -6.40
CA ILE A 565 -8.58 25.50 -7.85
C ILE A 565 -9.83 24.79 -8.35
N LEU A 566 -10.64 25.48 -9.16
CA LEU A 566 -11.74 24.84 -9.89
C LEU A 566 -11.20 24.31 -11.23
N CYS A 567 -11.33 23.01 -11.47
CA CYS A 567 -10.75 22.33 -12.62
C CYS A 567 -11.65 21.21 -13.14
N GLU A 568 -11.28 20.64 -14.28
CA GLU A 568 -11.99 19.54 -14.92
C GLU A 568 -11.49 18.19 -14.40
N LYS A 569 -12.42 17.24 -14.26
CA LYS A 569 -12.09 15.84 -14.04
C LYS A 569 -11.50 15.24 -15.31
N ILE A 570 -10.67 14.23 -15.11
CA ILE A 570 -10.16 13.41 -16.19
C ILE A 570 -11.14 12.27 -16.44
N PHE A 571 -11.25 11.83 -17.69
CA PHE A 571 -12.00 10.64 -18.06
C PHE A 571 -11.07 9.78 -18.91
N TYR A 572 -10.43 8.76 -18.34
CA TYR A 572 -9.36 8.02 -19.02
C TYR A 572 -9.81 7.43 -20.37
N TYR A 573 -11.05 6.93 -20.46
CA TYR A 573 -11.60 6.34 -21.69
C TYR A 573 -11.91 7.39 -22.77
N ALA A 574 -12.02 8.67 -22.41
CA ALA A 574 -12.35 9.76 -23.32
C ALA A 574 -11.14 10.64 -23.65
N ASP A 575 -10.08 10.60 -22.85
CA ASP A 575 -8.84 11.33 -23.08
C ASP A 575 -7.85 10.48 -23.88
N HIS A 576 -7.28 11.08 -24.93
CA HIS A 576 -6.44 10.39 -25.88
C HIS A 576 -5.16 9.83 -25.25
N VAL A 577 -4.57 10.49 -24.25
CA VAL A 577 -3.31 10.04 -23.65
C VAL A 577 -3.47 8.67 -22.99
N PHE A 578 -4.53 8.48 -22.20
CA PHE A 578 -4.77 7.20 -21.54
C PHE A 578 -5.32 6.16 -22.50
N LEU A 579 -6.17 6.57 -23.45
CA LEU A 579 -6.68 5.64 -24.44
C LEU A 579 -5.58 5.09 -25.35
N ASP A 580 -4.60 5.91 -25.74
CA ASP A 580 -3.44 5.47 -26.52
C ASP A 580 -2.60 4.46 -25.74
N ARG A 581 -2.41 4.69 -24.43
CA ARG A 581 -1.73 3.74 -23.52
C ARG A 581 -2.45 2.40 -23.42
N LEU A 582 -3.78 2.41 -23.35
CA LEU A 582 -4.56 1.16 -23.34
C LEU A 582 -4.53 0.46 -24.72
N LYS A 583 -4.56 1.23 -25.81
CA LYS A 583 -4.44 0.70 -27.17
C LYS A 583 -3.07 0.08 -27.44
N SER A 584 -1.99 0.54 -26.80
CA SER A 584 -0.67 -0.05 -27.00
C SER A 584 -0.57 -1.49 -26.47
N VAL A 585 -1.46 -1.88 -25.56
CA VAL A 585 -1.43 -3.21 -24.92
C VAL A 585 -2.61 -4.12 -25.30
N SER A 586 -3.64 -3.57 -25.94
CA SER A 586 -4.84 -4.30 -26.38
C SER A 586 -4.98 -4.27 -27.91
N PRO A 587 -4.82 -5.44 -28.57
CA PRO A 587 -5.13 -5.59 -29.99
C PRO A 587 -6.55 -5.16 -30.36
N SER A 588 -7.56 -5.50 -29.55
CA SER A 588 -8.96 -5.16 -29.83
C SER A 588 -9.20 -3.66 -29.81
N LEU A 589 -8.60 -2.93 -28.85
CA LEU A 589 -8.69 -1.47 -28.79
C LEU A 589 -7.93 -0.80 -29.94
N ALA A 590 -6.79 -1.36 -30.35
CA ALA A 590 -6.02 -0.84 -31.48
C ALA A 590 -6.81 -0.92 -32.81
N GLN A 591 -7.53 -2.02 -33.04
CA GLN A 591 -8.34 -2.22 -34.25
C GLN A 591 -9.49 -1.21 -34.42
N LEU A 592 -9.93 -0.55 -33.34
CA LEU A 592 -10.97 0.50 -33.42
C LEU A 592 -10.54 1.70 -34.28
N ASP A 593 -9.24 1.93 -34.43
CA ASP A 593 -8.69 2.99 -35.25
C ASP A 593 -8.63 2.62 -36.75
N ASP A 594 -8.73 1.34 -37.11
CA ASP A 594 -8.57 0.83 -38.49
C ASP A 594 -9.82 0.86 -39.37
N SER A 595 -10.89 1.55 -38.94
CA SER A 595 -12.09 1.70 -39.78
C SER A 595 -11.76 2.35 -41.14
N LYS A 596 -12.29 1.79 -42.25
CA LYS A 596 -12.10 2.30 -43.63
C LYS A 596 -12.39 3.80 -43.78
N LEU A 597 -13.34 4.33 -42.99
CA LEU A 597 -13.69 5.75 -42.95
C LEU A 597 -12.56 6.62 -42.37
N LYS A 598 -11.90 6.17 -41.29
CA LYS A 598 -10.80 6.90 -40.65
C LYS A 598 -9.51 6.81 -41.44
N GLN A 599 -9.25 5.68 -42.11
CA GLN A 599 -8.14 5.59 -43.06
C GLN A 599 -8.29 6.60 -44.21
N ARG A 600 -9.53 6.83 -44.69
CA ARG A 600 -9.83 7.91 -45.66
C ARG A 600 -9.63 9.31 -45.08
N LEU A 601 -10.07 9.57 -43.84
CA LEU A 601 -9.89 10.88 -43.18
C LEU A 601 -8.41 11.18 -42.84
N ARG A 602 -7.63 10.16 -42.47
CA ARG A 602 -6.19 10.28 -42.22
C ARG A 602 -5.43 10.65 -43.50
N LYS A 603 -5.86 10.15 -44.67
CA LYS A 603 -5.35 10.59 -45.99
C LYS A 603 -5.71 12.03 -46.33
N LEU A 604 -6.72 12.61 -45.68
CA LEU A 604 -7.14 14.02 -45.82
C LEU A 604 -6.52 14.93 -44.74
N GLY A 605 -5.56 14.44 -43.95
CA GLY A 605 -4.91 15.21 -42.89
C GLY A 605 -5.73 15.37 -41.60
N VAL A 606 -6.90 14.71 -41.50
CA VAL A 606 -7.75 14.75 -40.31
C VAL A 606 -7.54 13.48 -39.49
N ASN A 607 -6.85 13.61 -38.35
CA ASN A 607 -6.57 12.48 -37.46
C ASN A 607 -7.66 12.35 -36.39
N MET A 608 -8.66 11.51 -36.63
CA MET A 608 -9.81 11.31 -35.73
C MET A 608 -9.68 9.98 -35.00
N LYS A 609 -9.28 10.01 -33.72
CA LYS A 609 -9.11 8.80 -32.90
C LYS A 609 -10.45 8.17 -32.51
N ALA A 610 -10.57 6.86 -32.62
CA ALA A 610 -11.75 6.12 -32.17
C ALA A 610 -11.87 6.18 -30.64
N LYS A 611 -13.08 6.44 -30.14
CA LYS A 611 -13.42 6.18 -28.74
C LYS A 611 -14.28 4.92 -28.67
N PRO A 612 -13.93 3.92 -27.84
CA PRO A 612 -14.79 2.76 -27.63
C PRO A 612 -16.11 3.18 -26.96
N SER A 613 -17.18 2.43 -27.22
CA SER A 613 -18.37 2.53 -26.38
C SER A 613 -18.07 1.96 -25.00
N GLN A 614 -18.77 2.42 -23.95
CA GLN A 614 -18.57 1.93 -22.58
C GLN A 614 -18.72 0.40 -22.51
N LYS A 615 -19.77 -0.17 -23.13
CA LYS A 615 -20.01 -1.62 -23.16
C LYS A 615 -18.88 -2.39 -23.84
N THR A 616 -18.38 -1.88 -24.96
CA THR A 616 -17.25 -2.49 -25.68
C THR A 616 -15.99 -2.45 -24.83
N PHE A 617 -15.75 -1.34 -24.13
CA PHE A 617 -14.60 -1.24 -23.24
C PHE A 617 -14.72 -2.22 -22.06
N GLU A 618 -15.90 -2.27 -21.43
CA GLU A 618 -16.23 -3.23 -20.35
C GLU A 618 -16.05 -4.68 -20.76
N SER A 619 -16.45 -5.06 -21.98
CA SER A 619 -16.20 -6.42 -22.47
C SER A 619 -14.71 -6.72 -22.67
N ILE A 620 -13.90 -5.74 -23.10
CA ILE A 620 -12.47 -5.95 -23.38
C ILE A 620 -11.69 -6.17 -22.08
N TRP A 621 -11.86 -5.29 -21.09
CA TRP A 621 -11.16 -5.46 -19.82
C TRP A 621 -11.78 -6.58 -18.99
N GLY A 622 -13.09 -6.82 -19.07
CA GLY A 622 -13.74 -7.97 -18.44
C GLY A 622 -13.28 -9.33 -18.99
N ALA A 623 -12.82 -9.37 -20.25
CA ALA A 623 -12.18 -10.55 -20.84
C ALA A 623 -10.70 -10.72 -20.44
N GLY A 624 -10.12 -9.79 -19.66
CA GLY A 624 -8.73 -9.86 -19.22
C GLY A 624 -7.69 -9.44 -20.26
N GLU A 625 -8.09 -8.87 -21.40
CA GLU A 625 -7.14 -8.50 -22.48
C GLU A 625 -6.11 -7.45 -22.04
N LEU A 626 -6.51 -6.58 -21.11
CA LEU A 626 -5.69 -5.52 -20.51
C LEU A 626 -4.98 -5.96 -19.21
N ALA A 627 -5.18 -7.20 -18.79
CA ALA A 627 -4.57 -7.78 -17.60
C ALA A 627 -3.36 -8.64 -17.98
N ILE A 628 -2.42 -8.81 -17.05
CA ILE A 628 -1.46 -9.92 -17.15
C ILE A 628 -2.17 -11.23 -16.78
N ALA A 629 -1.73 -12.35 -17.38
CA ALA A 629 -2.20 -13.67 -16.97
C ALA A 629 -1.55 -14.06 -15.63
N ILE A 630 -2.32 -14.69 -14.76
CA ILE A 630 -1.83 -15.21 -13.47
C ILE A 630 -2.03 -16.72 -13.49
N PRO A 631 -0.98 -17.52 -13.27
CA PRO A 631 -1.15 -18.96 -13.14
C PRO A 631 -2.02 -19.27 -11.91
N PRO A 632 -3.01 -20.17 -12.01
CA PRO A 632 -3.80 -20.56 -10.86
C PRO A 632 -2.93 -21.32 -9.84
N LEU A 633 -3.22 -21.14 -8.55
CA LEU A 633 -2.60 -21.92 -7.49
C LEU A 633 -2.92 -23.42 -7.65
N ASP A 634 -1.92 -24.25 -7.43
CA ASP A 634 -2.08 -25.70 -7.38
C ASP A 634 -2.60 -26.11 -5.99
N TYR A 635 -3.92 -26.17 -5.86
CA TYR A 635 -4.56 -26.60 -4.61
C TYR A 635 -4.31 -28.07 -4.29
N GLY A 636 -4.08 -28.92 -5.29
CA GLY A 636 -3.79 -30.33 -5.08
C GLY A 636 -2.41 -30.53 -4.44
N LEU A 637 -1.42 -29.80 -4.96
CA LEU A 637 -0.08 -29.73 -4.37
C LEU A 637 -0.14 -29.13 -2.95
N HIS A 638 -0.85 -28.01 -2.76
CA HIS A 638 -1.01 -27.41 -1.44
C HIS A 638 -1.64 -28.39 -0.44
N GLU A 639 -2.72 -29.08 -0.83
CA GLU A 639 -3.36 -30.08 0.04
C GLU A 639 -2.41 -31.25 0.35
N ALA A 640 -1.63 -31.71 -0.63
CA ALA A 640 -0.65 -32.77 -0.42
C ALA A 640 0.44 -32.35 0.59
N ILE A 641 0.95 -31.12 0.49
CA ILE A 641 1.91 -30.55 1.45
C ILE A 641 1.27 -30.47 2.85
N VAL A 642 0.05 -29.95 2.95
CA VAL A 642 -0.65 -29.80 4.24
C VAL A 642 -0.94 -31.16 4.90
N GLN A 643 -1.25 -32.19 4.11
CA GLN A 643 -1.52 -33.54 4.61
C GLN A 643 -0.26 -34.39 4.79
N ALA A 644 0.93 -33.85 4.47
CA ALA A 644 2.18 -34.62 4.40
C ALA A 644 2.00 -35.92 3.59
N ARG A 645 1.27 -35.85 2.46
CA ARG A 645 1.03 -37.01 1.58
C ARG A 645 2.29 -37.30 0.79
N ASN A 646 2.89 -38.44 1.06
CA ASN A 646 4.03 -38.95 0.30
C ASN A 646 3.54 -40.00 -0.70
N ARG A 647 4.04 -39.94 -1.95
CA ARG A 647 3.90 -41.04 -2.92
C ARG A 647 5.26 -41.36 -3.53
N PRO A 648 5.56 -42.63 -3.82
CA PRO A 648 6.78 -42.99 -4.52
C PRO A 648 6.79 -42.38 -5.93
N LEU A 649 7.95 -41.86 -6.33
CA LEU A 649 8.25 -41.46 -7.70
C LEU A 649 8.25 -42.70 -8.58
N VAL A 650 7.50 -42.68 -9.68
CA VAL A 650 7.54 -43.74 -10.70
C VAL A 650 8.40 -43.31 -11.89
N LEU A 651 8.95 -44.28 -12.63
CA LEU A 651 9.76 -44.03 -13.84
C LEU A 651 9.11 -43.03 -14.81
N ALA A 652 7.78 -43.08 -14.94
CA ALA A 652 7.02 -42.15 -15.78
C ALA A 652 7.08 -40.68 -15.32
N ASP A 653 7.24 -40.42 -14.01
CA ASP A 653 7.41 -39.06 -13.46
C ASP A 653 8.80 -38.51 -13.83
N VAL A 654 9.83 -39.36 -13.77
CA VAL A 654 11.22 -39.01 -14.13
C VAL A 654 11.34 -38.74 -15.63
N GLU A 655 10.66 -39.55 -16.46
CA GLU A 655 10.62 -39.39 -17.91
C GLU A 655 9.90 -38.09 -18.36
N GLN A 656 8.95 -37.58 -17.57
CA GLN A 656 8.29 -36.29 -17.83
C GLN A 656 9.16 -35.06 -17.50
N GLY A 657 10.29 -35.28 -16.82
CA GLY A 657 11.16 -34.24 -16.30
C GLY A 657 10.69 -33.72 -14.94
N ILE A 658 11.60 -33.74 -13.95
CA ILE A 658 11.32 -33.23 -12.62
C ILE A 658 11.52 -31.71 -12.62
N ASP A 659 10.44 -30.97 -12.39
CA ASP A 659 10.49 -29.52 -12.22
C ASP A 659 10.96 -29.19 -10.79
N LEU A 660 12.25 -28.94 -10.64
CA LEU A 660 12.89 -28.63 -9.36
C LEU A 660 12.28 -27.39 -8.67
N SER A 661 11.60 -26.50 -9.41
CA SER A 661 10.92 -25.34 -8.82
C SER A 661 9.64 -25.69 -8.05
N LYS A 662 9.14 -26.92 -8.19
CA LYS A 662 7.96 -27.46 -7.51
C LYS A 662 8.30 -28.36 -6.33
N LEU A 663 9.58 -28.65 -6.12
CA LEU A 663 10.08 -29.31 -4.93
C LEU A 663 10.31 -28.21 -3.86
N ALA A 664 9.78 -28.40 -2.66
CA ALA A 664 10.04 -27.56 -1.50
C ALA A 664 11.44 -27.82 -0.87
N ILE A 665 12.50 -27.72 -1.69
CA ILE A 665 13.89 -27.89 -1.23
C ILE A 665 14.40 -26.56 -0.64
N ASN A 666 14.98 -26.62 0.56
CA ASN A 666 15.67 -25.49 1.16
C ASN A 666 17.09 -25.33 0.56
N THR A 667 17.21 -24.52 -0.50
CA THR A 667 18.47 -24.37 -1.24
C THR A 667 19.55 -23.51 -0.56
N SER A 668 19.33 -23.05 0.67
CA SER A 668 20.27 -22.14 1.36
C SER A 668 21.55 -22.81 1.86
N ALA A 669 21.60 -24.15 1.89
CA ALA A 669 22.78 -24.93 2.24
C ALA A 669 23.65 -25.28 1.02
N ILE A 670 23.13 -25.13 -0.21
CA ILE A 670 23.83 -25.54 -1.43
C ILE A 670 24.79 -24.43 -1.86
N SER A 671 26.09 -24.72 -1.84
CA SER A 671 27.11 -23.77 -2.29
C SER A 671 27.16 -23.73 -3.81
N LEU A 672 26.80 -22.59 -4.40
CA LEU A 672 26.92 -22.38 -5.85
C LEU A 672 28.37 -22.07 -6.22
N PRO A 673 28.96 -22.75 -7.21
CA PRO A 673 30.29 -22.43 -7.68
C PRO A 673 30.30 -21.11 -8.49
N ASP A 674 31.23 -20.22 -8.17
CA ASP A 674 31.31 -18.81 -8.65
C ASP A 674 31.76 -18.63 -10.13
N THR A 675 31.83 -19.69 -10.94
CA THR A 675 32.46 -19.63 -12.27
C THR A 675 31.64 -20.27 -13.38
N ASP A 676 31.54 -19.59 -14.52
CA ASP A 676 30.82 -20.03 -15.74
C ASP A 676 31.44 -21.27 -16.44
N ASN A 677 32.66 -21.69 -16.06
CA ASN A 677 33.32 -22.89 -16.57
C ASN A 677 33.59 -23.85 -15.40
N LEU A 678 32.64 -24.75 -15.15
CA LEU A 678 32.74 -25.77 -14.11
C LEU A 678 33.49 -26.99 -14.65
N SER A 679 34.41 -27.54 -13.85
CA SER A 679 35.00 -28.87 -14.14
C SER A 679 33.98 -29.98 -13.88
N GLU A 680 34.18 -31.16 -14.48
CA GLU A 680 33.34 -32.35 -14.21
C GLU A 680 33.28 -32.67 -12.71
N GLU A 681 34.40 -32.54 -12.00
CA GLU A 681 34.51 -32.73 -10.55
C GLU A 681 33.66 -31.71 -9.75
N GLN A 682 33.59 -30.45 -10.19
CA GLN A 682 32.76 -29.44 -9.53
C GLN A 682 31.26 -29.65 -9.79
N ILE A 683 30.91 -30.27 -10.91
CA ILE A 683 29.53 -30.66 -11.21
C ILE A 683 29.14 -31.86 -10.36
N GLU A 684 30.02 -32.86 -10.25
CA GLU A 684 29.83 -34.01 -9.37
C GLU A 684 29.71 -33.56 -7.91
N ASP A 685 30.62 -32.74 -7.39
CA ASP A 685 30.55 -32.20 -6.01
C ASP A 685 29.26 -31.41 -5.74
N PHE A 686 28.77 -30.66 -6.74
CA PHE A 686 27.51 -29.92 -6.63
C PHE A 686 26.30 -30.87 -6.61
N VAL A 687 26.31 -31.88 -7.48
CA VAL A 687 25.27 -32.90 -7.56
C VAL A 687 25.24 -33.75 -6.28
N ASP A 688 26.40 -34.18 -5.79
CA ASP A 688 26.55 -34.93 -4.55
C ASP A 688 26.13 -34.07 -3.35
N SER A 689 26.56 -32.80 -3.26
CA SER A 689 26.08 -31.88 -2.24
C SER A 689 24.56 -31.66 -2.30
N PHE A 690 23.98 -31.64 -3.50
CA PHE A 690 22.53 -31.52 -3.69
C PHE A 690 21.79 -32.77 -3.17
N PHE A 691 22.29 -33.96 -3.49
CA PHE A 691 21.71 -35.23 -3.04
C PHE A 691 21.95 -35.49 -1.54
N ASP A 692 23.11 -35.15 -0.99
CA ASP A 692 23.40 -35.19 0.45
C ASP A 692 22.44 -34.27 1.24
N THR A 693 22.15 -33.08 0.71
CA THR A 693 21.20 -32.15 1.34
C THR A 693 19.79 -32.72 1.38
N LEU A 694 19.47 -33.57 0.40
CA LEU A 694 18.19 -34.25 0.33
C LEU A 694 18.17 -35.49 1.27
N ASP A 695 19.26 -36.26 1.37
CA ASP A 695 19.37 -37.48 2.19
C ASP A 695 19.45 -37.17 3.70
N MET A 696 20.01 -36.03 4.10
CA MET A 696 20.06 -35.60 5.51
C MET A 696 18.67 -35.39 6.13
N ALA A 697 17.62 -35.30 5.32
CA ALA A 697 16.24 -35.23 5.79
C ALA A 697 15.64 -36.61 6.15
N ASP A 698 16.27 -37.70 5.72
CA ASP A 698 15.68 -39.03 5.73
C ASP A 698 16.18 -39.95 6.86
N ASP A 699 17.38 -39.70 7.39
CA ASP A 699 18.00 -40.45 8.50
C ASP A 699 17.25 -40.36 9.86
N SER A 700 16.07 -39.74 9.91
CA SER A 700 15.25 -39.61 11.11
C SER A 700 14.27 -40.76 11.35
N GLN A 701 14.15 -41.76 10.44
CA GLN A 701 13.15 -42.83 10.56
C GLN A 701 13.63 -44.29 10.51
N GLN A 702 14.94 -44.58 10.54
CA GLN A 702 15.39 -45.98 10.65
C GLN A 702 15.76 -46.34 12.10
N ALA A 703 14.76 -46.74 12.88
CA ALA A 703 14.98 -47.60 14.04
C ALA A 703 15.10 -49.04 13.54
N GLU A 704 16.31 -49.62 13.61
CA GLU A 704 16.49 -51.06 13.36
C GLU A 704 15.64 -51.88 14.36
N PRO A 705 14.98 -52.97 13.92
CA PRO A 705 14.29 -53.85 14.84
C PRO A 705 15.30 -54.65 15.65
N ASP A 706 15.14 -54.59 16.98
CA ASP A 706 15.92 -55.31 17.98
C ASP A 706 15.67 -56.82 17.86
N ASP A 707 16.60 -57.51 17.19
CA ASP A 707 16.62 -58.96 17.00
C ASP A 707 17.11 -59.65 18.29
N ASN A 708 16.29 -59.60 19.35
CA ASN A 708 16.42 -60.44 20.53
C ASN A 708 15.13 -60.37 21.35
N LEU A 709 14.21 -61.33 21.13
CA LEU A 709 13.46 -62.01 22.19
C LEU A 709 12.44 -63.00 21.58
N VAL A 710 12.38 -64.16 22.24
CA VAL A 710 11.35 -65.21 22.19
C VAL A 710 11.59 -66.38 21.22
N ASP A 711 12.50 -67.26 21.63
CA ASP A 711 12.22 -68.71 21.58
C ASP A 711 11.28 -69.07 22.75
N ASP A 712 10.53 -70.15 22.55
CA ASP A 712 9.58 -70.84 23.46
C ASP A 712 8.13 -70.32 23.43
N ILE A 713 7.27 -71.04 22.68
CA ILE A 713 6.18 -71.88 23.25
C ILE A 713 5.55 -72.72 22.12
N GLU A 714 5.30 -73.97 22.49
CA GLU A 714 4.87 -75.13 21.72
C GLU A 714 3.48 -75.04 21.06
N ASP A 715 3.33 -75.91 20.06
CA ASP A 715 2.10 -76.40 19.45
C ASP A 715 0.89 -76.48 20.39
N GLU A 716 -0.28 -76.01 19.93
CA GLU A 716 -1.52 -76.76 20.07
C GLU A 716 -2.61 -76.33 19.08
N ASN A 717 -3.25 -77.35 18.51
CA ASN A 717 -4.37 -77.38 17.56
C ASN A 717 -5.48 -76.34 17.79
N LEU A 718 -6.13 -75.92 16.70
CA LEU A 718 -7.59 -76.07 16.51
C LEU A 718 -8.01 -75.62 15.10
N ASP A 719 -8.38 -76.61 14.28
CA ASP A 719 -9.40 -76.46 13.25
C ASP A 719 -10.68 -75.93 13.90
N ASP A 720 -11.33 -74.93 13.30
CA ASP A 720 -12.65 -75.12 12.67
C ASP A 720 -13.31 -73.80 12.23
N GLU A 721 -14.06 -73.95 11.14
CA GLU A 721 -15.28 -73.22 10.75
C GLU A 721 -15.23 -71.93 9.89
N LEU A 722 -15.60 -72.18 8.62
CA LEU A 722 -16.75 -71.58 7.89
C LEU A 722 -16.51 -70.39 6.95
N SER A 723 -16.10 -70.74 5.73
CA SER A 723 -16.85 -70.66 4.46
C SER A 723 -17.76 -69.46 4.12
N ASN A 724 -17.68 -69.10 2.82
CA ASN A 724 -18.61 -68.39 1.91
C ASN A 724 -18.12 -66.98 1.56
N VAL A 725 -17.83 -66.58 0.30
CA VAL A 725 -18.49 -66.79 -1.02
C VAL A 725 -17.40 -66.49 -2.11
N ILE A 726 -17.03 -67.42 -3.01
CA ILE A 726 -17.37 -67.51 -4.48
C ILE A 726 -17.12 -66.20 -5.26
N GLU A 727 -16.48 -66.12 -6.45
CA GLU A 727 -15.72 -66.99 -7.38
C GLU A 727 -15.12 -66.03 -8.45
N ILE A 728 -13.87 -66.30 -8.85
CA ILE A 728 -13.35 -66.45 -10.22
C ILE A 728 -13.55 -65.31 -11.25
N ASP A 729 -12.43 -64.74 -11.73
CA ASP A 729 -12.06 -64.93 -13.15
C ASP A 729 -10.53 -64.91 -13.35
N ASP A 730 -10.07 -65.86 -14.16
CA ASP A 730 -8.70 -66.28 -14.43
C ASP A 730 -8.03 -65.44 -15.55
N GLY A 731 -6.70 -65.43 -15.56
CA GLY A 731 -5.92 -64.94 -16.69
C GLY A 731 -4.41 -65.07 -16.52
N ASP A 732 -3.89 -66.27 -16.83
CA ASP A 732 -2.47 -66.67 -16.99
C ASP A 732 -1.52 -65.57 -17.53
N ASN A 733 -0.31 -65.45 -16.96
CA ASN A 733 0.91 -65.96 -17.63
C ASN A 733 2.17 -65.92 -16.73
N LYS A 734 3.03 -66.92 -16.92
CA LYS A 734 4.37 -67.09 -16.31
C LYS A 734 5.39 -66.14 -16.94
N ASP A 735 6.36 -65.62 -16.17
CA ASP A 735 7.80 -65.86 -16.43
C ASP A 735 8.73 -65.37 -15.30
N ASN A 736 9.91 -66.00 -15.26
CA ASN A 736 10.97 -65.96 -14.24
C ASN A 736 11.74 -64.62 -14.13
N GLY A 737 12.39 -64.43 -12.97
CA GLY A 737 13.16 -63.23 -12.53
C GLY A 737 14.42 -62.82 -13.34
N PRO A 738 15.29 -61.93 -12.84
CA PRO A 738 15.85 -61.94 -11.48
C PRO A 738 15.81 -60.61 -10.71
N GLN A 739 16.03 -60.73 -9.40
CA GLN A 739 16.34 -59.65 -8.47
C GLN A 739 17.59 -58.86 -8.89
N LEU A 740 17.53 -57.54 -8.76
CA LEU A 740 18.68 -56.66 -8.60
C LEU A 740 18.33 -55.61 -7.56
N ASN A 741 19.03 -55.69 -6.42
CA ASN A 741 19.20 -54.59 -5.48
C ASN A 741 19.82 -53.42 -6.21
N ASP A 742 19.32 -52.20 -6.00
CA ASP A 742 20.17 -51.10 -5.56
C ASP A 742 19.34 -49.87 -5.15
N LYS A 743 19.44 -49.57 -3.86
CA LYS A 743 19.41 -48.27 -3.17
C LYS A 743 18.38 -47.23 -3.65
N THR A 744 17.24 -47.24 -2.95
CA THR A 744 16.34 -46.10 -2.81
C THR A 744 17.06 -44.98 -2.05
N ILE A 745 17.09 -43.80 -2.65
CA ILE A 745 17.54 -42.54 -2.03
C ILE A 745 16.25 -41.77 -1.77
N GLU A 746 15.88 -41.63 -0.50
CA GLU A 746 14.66 -40.98 -0.04
C GLU A 746 14.93 -39.49 0.10
N LEU A 747 14.25 -38.67 -0.69
CA LEU A 747 14.49 -37.23 -0.73
C LEU A 747 13.19 -36.48 -0.50
N THR A 748 13.20 -35.69 0.57
CA THR A 748 12.10 -34.81 0.99
C THR A 748 11.85 -33.75 -0.07
N ALA A 749 10.57 -33.60 -0.44
CA ALA A 749 10.12 -32.71 -1.50
C ALA A 749 10.38 -31.26 -1.14
#